data_AF-A0A7M7TAT8-F1
#
_entry.id   AF-A0A7M7TAT8-F1
#
_cell.length_a   1.000
_cell.length_b   1.000
_cell.length_c   1.000
_cell.angle_alpha   90.00
_cell.angle_beta   90.00
_cell.angle_gamma   90.00
#
_symmetry.space_group_name_H-M   'P 1'
#
loop_
_entity.id
_entity.type
_entity.pdbx_description
1 polymer ?
#
loop_
_entity_poly.entity_id
_entity_poly.type
_entity_poly.pdbx_seq_one_letter_code
_entity_poly.pdbx_strand_id
1 'polypeptide(L)'
;MASCSSSEPDWSTARKGISLLLNNKTEEAESLFTRHPRSFHVKAGRSFVLFMNALMTFEDDKLQQAVQLLRDVERESASDIGWLKSMRTRVFGADSSAADQQNDYVRKLERQVVLADSQVCAALLTLLQQELTGYVRGGWMLRKAWRVYQHTYEQILELYRRTFGHGPSGFHSICGSASAGAAREGSTAAWSPQPRSPASPSSPDWSIPSCSASAAASPSGLRSSLSMLFSLAGITSERQTAFVEPSEVSRLMSAVSFGYGIFQLCVSLLPPSLLKVIHLLGFEGDRKAGLAALMYSRLSEDMRAPLATLALLWYHTIVRPFFALDGSNVKAGVEAAKELIAECQPEFENSALFLFFTGRIERLQSNVNGALRAYEKAVEVSAQREVKLLCLHEVAWCHLIRLNYGGAHSSLSKLQEESRWSKSFYAYLAAVCSGAEGDLETLLPSCEKLGQLVAGTTRETQLGLFISRRAPKLVDRETGRARSASYYKLLVYELLYLWNALPSCSTESLRSILAECKASHSEEPMDGLSDLLEGAAYSQLGDREASTRCYRNCLKRRPASKDSLDQHVSAFALYELGRALCSGSSIEEGRCILQRAQSQYKEYDFESRLNVRIHAALKKVSLPGAKDRMNYESAYSFNVGNCPAQLKHCRKPAWYCKFIKPFFSFVVSVMLALSMSHLCEKYSSDNSFRTIKSDLSTLRSTVSLLSNEVRTLMETKDEFKSKLKEVVCVMPKLSDAIHHLRTEVSEGIDTHTQKLLDALSPDNVKKMVKKELEIYDADKTGRIDFALESAGGLILSTRDTETYPACGQTMKLFGLSVCHQDNSPRAVIQTGVLPGECWSFKGSEGAVVIQLVGHVLISGFSLEHISPKVSITGETSNAPRDFSVWGLKNADDTNGYLLGKYAYDNSGPSIQYYEVQNKPTKAFSIVELKIHSNNGNQICTCVYRIRVHGTLRSHELDYVNVR
;
A
#
# COMPACT_ATOMS: atom_id res chain seq x y z
N MET A 1 -35.05 -47.16 -2.84
CA MET A 1 -33.69 -46.61 -2.70
C MET A 1 -33.78 -45.12 -3.00
N ALA A 2 -33.40 -44.25 -2.06
CA ALA A 2 -33.26 -42.82 -2.32
C ALA A 2 -31.78 -42.53 -2.61
N SER A 3 -31.46 -41.91 -3.74
CA SER A 3 -30.10 -41.51 -4.08
C SER A 3 -29.66 -40.35 -3.18
N CYS A 4 -28.64 -40.57 -2.35
CA CYS A 4 -28.05 -39.51 -1.55
C CYS A 4 -27.29 -38.54 -2.46
N SER A 5 -27.94 -37.45 -2.88
CA SER A 5 -27.30 -36.38 -3.62
C SER A 5 -26.39 -35.60 -2.69
N SER A 6 -25.08 -35.81 -2.80
CA SER A 6 -24.08 -34.96 -2.15
C SER A 6 -24.27 -33.51 -2.59
N SER A 7 -24.57 -32.63 -1.65
CA SER A 7 -24.66 -31.18 -1.91
C SER A 7 -23.32 -30.65 -2.43
N GLU A 8 -23.31 -29.97 -3.58
CA GLU A 8 -22.11 -29.28 -4.08
C GLU A 8 -21.53 -28.38 -2.97
N PRO A 9 -20.21 -28.41 -2.69
CA PRO A 9 -19.64 -27.60 -1.63
C PRO A 9 -19.72 -26.10 -1.99
N ASP A 10 -20.03 -25.27 -1.01
CA ASP A 10 -20.25 -23.82 -1.17
C ASP A 10 -19.11 -23.07 -1.90
N TRP A 11 -17.85 -23.53 -1.76
CA TRP A 11 -16.72 -22.95 -2.49
C TRP A 11 -16.75 -23.25 -3.99
N SER A 12 -17.34 -24.38 -4.41
CA SER A 12 -17.56 -24.72 -5.82
C SER A 12 -18.65 -23.82 -6.41
N THR A 13 -19.73 -23.57 -5.67
CA THR A 13 -20.77 -22.57 -6.02
C THR A 13 -20.14 -21.17 -6.21
N ALA A 14 -19.18 -20.79 -5.38
CA ALA A 14 -18.43 -19.55 -5.52
C ALA A 14 -17.56 -19.50 -6.79
N ARG A 15 -16.80 -20.58 -7.10
CA ARG A 15 -16.05 -20.70 -8.36
C ARG A 15 -16.98 -20.63 -9.58
N LYS A 16 -18.10 -21.35 -9.54
CA LYS A 16 -19.13 -21.41 -10.60
C LYS A 16 -19.67 -20.01 -10.92
N GLY A 17 -19.96 -19.20 -9.89
CA GLY A 17 -20.36 -17.80 -10.07
C GLY A 17 -19.29 -16.91 -10.73
N ILE A 18 -18.01 -17.10 -10.38
CA ILE A 18 -16.90 -16.39 -11.04
C ILE A 18 -16.73 -16.86 -12.50
N SER A 19 -16.81 -18.15 -12.76
CA SER A 19 -16.71 -18.71 -14.12
C SER A 19 -17.86 -18.23 -15.03
N LEU A 20 -19.08 -18.13 -14.51
CA LEU A 20 -20.22 -17.52 -15.19
C LEU A 20 -19.95 -16.05 -15.56
N LEU A 21 -19.47 -15.23 -14.61
CA LEU A 21 -19.10 -13.83 -14.89
C LEU A 21 -18.09 -13.73 -16.04
N LEU A 22 -17.02 -14.53 -15.97
CA LEU A 22 -15.94 -14.50 -16.97
C LEU A 22 -16.42 -14.96 -18.35
N ASN A 23 -17.36 -15.91 -18.41
CA ASN A 23 -18.04 -16.33 -19.64
C ASN A 23 -19.21 -15.41 -20.05
N ASN A 24 -19.14 -14.13 -19.69
CA ASN A 24 -20.09 -13.06 -20.03
C ASN A 24 -21.51 -13.22 -19.43
N LYS A 25 -21.77 -14.25 -18.61
CA LYS A 25 -23.08 -14.57 -18.01
C LYS A 25 -23.27 -13.86 -16.67
N THR A 26 -23.19 -12.53 -16.69
CA THR A 26 -23.31 -11.63 -15.52
C THR A 26 -24.58 -11.89 -14.69
N GLU A 27 -25.73 -12.05 -15.35
CA GLU A 27 -27.04 -12.23 -14.69
C GLU A 27 -27.18 -13.62 -14.06
N GLU A 28 -26.67 -14.67 -14.71
CA GLU A 28 -26.64 -16.02 -14.15
C GLU A 28 -25.73 -16.08 -12.91
N ALA A 29 -24.58 -15.39 -12.95
CA ALA A 29 -23.66 -15.29 -11.81
C ALA A 29 -24.33 -14.62 -10.59
N GLU A 30 -24.99 -13.48 -10.79
CA GLU A 30 -25.67 -12.77 -9.70
C GLU A 30 -26.92 -13.53 -9.22
N SER A 31 -27.65 -14.20 -10.12
CA SER A 31 -28.74 -15.12 -9.76
C SER A 31 -28.25 -16.33 -8.95
N LEU A 32 -27.02 -16.81 -9.20
CA LEU A 32 -26.41 -17.89 -8.41
C LEU A 32 -26.00 -17.39 -7.02
N PHE A 33 -25.33 -16.23 -6.93
CA PHE A 33 -24.91 -15.69 -5.64
C PHE A 33 -26.10 -15.31 -4.74
N THR A 34 -27.17 -14.75 -5.31
CA THR A 34 -28.37 -14.34 -4.56
C THR A 34 -29.23 -15.50 -4.03
N ARG A 35 -29.09 -16.71 -4.58
CA ARG A 35 -29.73 -17.94 -4.05
C ARG A 35 -29.06 -18.47 -2.78
N HIS A 36 -27.77 -18.16 -2.55
CA HIS A 36 -26.99 -18.66 -1.42
C HIS A 36 -26.49 -17.54 -0.47
N PRO A 37 -27.34 -16.58 -0.04
CA PRO A 37 -26.90 -15.34 0.61
C PRO A 37 -26.34 -15.53 2.04
N ARG A 38 -26.52 -16.73 2.62
CA ARG A 38 -25.98 -17.12 3.94
C ARG A 38 -24.64 -17.85 3.85
N SER A 39 -24.16 -18.17 2.65
CA SER A 39 -22.89 -18.88 2.46
C SER A 39 -21.71 -17.92 2.48
N PHE A 40 -20.70 -18.22 3.31
CA PHE A 40 -19.48 -17.43 3.41
C PHE A 40 -18.65 -17.45 2.12
N HIS A 41 -18.47 -18.62 1.50
CA HIS A 41 -17.65 -18.74 0.29
C HIS A 41 -18.34 -18.06 -0.91
N VAL A 42 -19.66 -18.19 -1.04
CA VAL A 42 -20.46 -17.48 -2.06
C VAL A 42 -20.39 -15.97 -1.85
N LYS A 43 -20.50 -15.48 -0.61
CA LYS A 43 -20.35 -14.07 -0.26
C LYS A 43 -18.94 -13.54 -0.58
N ALA A 44 -17.90 -14.33 -0.35
CA ALA A 44 -16.52 -14.01 -0.75
C ALA A 44 -16.36 -13.97 -2.28
N GLY A 45 -16.88 -14.96 -3.01
CA GLY A 45 -16.88 -14.98 -4.48
C GLY A 45 -17.60 -13.78 -5.10
N ARG A 46 -18.80 -13.45 -4.59
CA ARG A 46 -19.54 -12.24 -4.98
C ARG A 46 -18.75 -10.96 -4.69
N SER A 47 -17.93 -10.93 -3.63
CA SER A 47 -17.08 -9.76 -3.34
C SER A 47 -15.98 -9.54 -4.37
N PHE A 48 -15.40 -10.60 -4.95
CA PHE A 48 -14.52 -10.49 -6.12
C PHE A 48 -15.27 -10.01 -7.37
N VAL A 49 -16.50 -10.49 -7.60
CA VAL A 49 -17.32 -10.06 -8.74
C VAL A 49 -17.70 -8.59 -8.66
N LEU A 50 -18.16 -8.10 -7.50
CA LEU A 50 -18.45 -6.67 -7.31
C LEU A 50 -17.17 -5.82 -7.37
N PHE A 51 -16.05 -6.31 -6.82
CA PHE A 51 -14.75 -5.66 -6.95
C PHE A 51 -14.34 -5.50 -8.42
N MET A 52 -14.38 -6.57 -9.22
CA MET A 52 -14.05 -6.53 -10.65
C MET A 52 -14.98 -5.60 -11.43
N ASN A 53 -16.29 -5.65 -11.17
CA ASN A 53 -17.24 -4.76 -11.83
C ASN A 53 -16.98 -3.29 -11.48
N ALA A 54 -16.80 -2.95 -10.19
CA ALA A 54 -16.45 -1.58 -9.77
C ALA A 54 -15.10 -1.11 -10.34
N LEU A 55 -14.14 -2.02 -10.48
CA LEU A 55 -12.81 -1.77 -11.01
C LEU A 55 -12.81 -1.50 -12.53
N MET A 56 -13.77 -2.06 -13.27
CA MET A 56 -13.93 -1.85 -14.72
C MET A 56 -14.85 -0.67 -15.04
N THR A 57 -16.00 -0.52 -14.37
CA THR A 57 -16.98 0.53 -14.67
C THR A 57 -16.64 1.87 -14.03
N PHE A 58 -16.05 1.83 -12.82
CA PHE A 58 -15.83 2.99 -11.95
C PHE A 58 -17.11 3.82 -11.71
N GLU A 59 -18.26 3.16 -11.63
CA GLU A 59 -19.53 3.81 -11.31
C GLU A 59 -19.71 3.84 -9.78
N ASP A 60 -20.09 5.00 -9.24
CA ASP A 60 -20.09 5.24 -7.79
C ASP A 60 -21.01 4.27 -7.03
N ASP A 61 -22.12 3.85 -7.62
CA ASP A 61 -23.00 2.84 -7.01
C ASP A 61 -22.32 1.47 -6.92
N LYS A 62 -21.63 1.03 -7.98
CA LYS A 62 -20.86 -0.23 -8.00
C LYS A 62 -19.70 -0.18 -7.02
N LEU A 63 -19.01 0.97 -6.97
CA LEU A 63 -17.89 1.23 -6.07
C LEU A 63 -18.33 1.19 -4.60
N GLN A 64 -19.46 1.82 -4.26
CA GLN A 64 -20.06 1.75 -2.93
C GLN A 64 -20.52 0.33 -2.57
N GLN A 65 -21.22 -0.37 -3.49
CA GLN A 65 -21.66 -1.76 -3.29
C GLN A 65 -20.48 -2.70 -3.03
N ALA A 66 -19.40 -2.58 -3.81
CA ALA A 66 -18.18 -3.37 -3.62
C ALA A 66 -17.50 -3.06 -2.27
N VAL A 67 -17.28 -1.77 -1.95
CA VAL A 67 -16.68 -1.36 -0.66
C VAL A 67 -17.51 -1.83 0.53
N GLN A 68 -18.84 -1.76 0.46
CA GLN A 68 -19.72 -2.20 1.54
C GLN A 68 -19.65 -3.73 1.73
N LEU A 69 -19.78 -4.52 0.66
CA LEU A 69 -19.69 -5.97 0.76
C LEU A 69 -18.31 -6.42 1.28
N LEU A 70 -17.23 -5.78 0.85
CA LEU A 70 -15.86 -6.06 1.32
C LEU A 70 -15.69 -5.76 2.82
N ARG A 71 -16.29 -4.67 3.32
CA ARG A 71 -16.33 -4.36 4.77
C ARG A 71 -17.14 -5.39 5.56
N ASP A 72 -18.26 -5.85 5.02
CA ASP A 72 -19.11 -6.84 5.68
C ASP A 72 -18.51 -8.27 5.63
N VAL A 73 -17.65 -8.56 4.65
CA VAL A 73 -16.79 -9.76 4.63
C VAL A 73 -15.62 -9.63 5.61
N GLU A 74 -14.96 -8.47 5.68
CA GLU A 74 -13.91 -8.21 6.69
C GLU A 74 -14.45 -8.36 8.12
N ARG A 75 -15.61 -7.75 8.43
CA ARG A 75 -16.21 -7.81 9.79
C ARG A 75 -16.50 -9.24 10.21
N GLU A 76 -17.13 -10.02 9.33
CA GLU A 76 -17.52 -11.41 9.60
C GLU A 76 -16.29 -12.33 9.74
N SER A 77 -15.27 -12.13 8.91
CA SER A 77 -14.02 -12.89 8.99
C SER A 77 -13.24 -12.56 10.27
N ALA A 78 -13.23 -11.28 10.68
CA ALA A 78 -12.56 -10.83 11.90
C ALA A 78 -13.25 -11.31 13.19
N SER A 79 -14.59 -11.42 13.21
CA SER A 79 -15.33 -11.86 14.41
C SER A 79 -14.98 -13.28 14.86
N ASP A 80 -14.74 -14.22 13.93
CA ASP A 80 -14.33 -15.60 14.26
C ASP A 80 -12.87 -15.73 14.70
N ILE A 81 -12.02 -14.74 14.36
CA ILE A 81 -10.59 -14.72 14.72
C ILE A 81 -10.38 -14.16 16.15
N GLY A 82 -11.43 -13.56 16.74
CA GLY A 82 -11.36 -12.89 18.04
C GLY A 82 -11.08 -13.81 19.24
N TRP A 83 -10.23 -13.31 20.15
CA TRP A 83 -9.89 -13.90 21.46
C TRP A 83 -11.11 -14.50 22.19
N LEU A 84 -12.27 -13.82 22.14
CA LEU A 84 -13.49 -14.21 22.85
C LEU A 84 -14.01 -15.61 22.47
N LYS A 85 -13.89 -16.04 21.21
CA LYS A 85 -14.32 -17.39 20.79
C LYS A 85 -13.36 -18.45 21.35
N SER A 86 -12.05 -18.22 21.20
CA SER A 86 -10.98 -19.08 21.75
C SER A 86 -11.05 -19.21 23.28
N MET A 87 -11.41 -18.13 23.98
CA MET A 87 -11.59 -18.13 25.42
C MET A 87 -12.88 -18.87 25.82
N ARG A 88 -13.98 -18.73 25.07
CA ARG A 88 -15.24 -19.46 25.33
C ARG A 88 -15.04 -20.98 25.29
N THR A 89 -14.35 -21.50 24.27
CA THR A 89 -14.05 -22.95 24.14
C THR A 89 -13.03 -23.46 25.17
N ARG A 90 -12.26 -22.58 25.81
CA ARG A 90 -11.35 -22.91 26.94
C ARG A 90 -12.03 -22.90 28.31
N VAL A 91 -13.05 -22.06 28.50
CA VAL A 91 -13.75 -21.89 29.80
C VAL A 91 -14.99 -22.78 29.88
N PHE A 92 -15.69 -22.98 28.77
CA PHE A 92 -16.79 -23.93 28.65
C PHE A 92 -16.35 -25.03 27.68
N GLY A 93 -15.92 -26.16 28.25
CA GLY A 93 -15.50 -27.32 27.47
C GLY A 93 -16.66 -27.78 26.58
N ALA A 94 -16.42 -27.79 25.27
CA ALA A 94 -17.35 -28.31 24.29
C ALA A 94 -16.90 -29.72 23.89
N ASP A 95 -17.71 -30.73 24.22
CA ASP A 95 -17.56 -32.09 23.70
C ASP A 95 -17.77 -32.07 22.18
N SER A 96 -16.67 -31.83 21.48
CA SER A 96 -16.62 -31.55 20.04
C SER A 96 -15.77 -32.62 19.38
N SER A 97 -16.30 -33.28 18.37
CA SER A 97 -15.65 -34.43 17.75
C SER A 97 -14.35 -34.02 17.06
N ALA A 98 -13.48 -34.99 16.77
CA ALA A 98 -12.28 -34.73 15.98
C ALA A 98 -12.61 -34.08 14.61
N ALA A 99 -13.76 -34.45 14.01
CA ALA A 99 -14.26 -33.85 12.78
C ALA A 99 -14.70 -32.38 12.98
N ASP A 100 -15.35 -32.03 14.10
CA ASP A 100 -15.71 -30.64 14.41
C ASP A 100 -14.48 -29.76 14.61
N GLN A 101 -13.46 -30.28 15.30
CA GLN A 101 -12.19 -29.58 15.54
C GLN A 101 -11.38 -29.39 14.25
N GLN A 102 -11.35 -30.39 13.37
CA GLN A 102 -10.83 -30.29 12.01
C GLN A 102 -11.57 -29.20 11.20
N ASN A 103 -12.90 -29.20 11.26
CA ASN A 103 -13.75 -28.27 10.50
C ASN A 103 -13.58 -26.82 10.97
N ASP A 104 -13.56 -26.53 12.28
CA ASP A 104 -13.30 -25.16 12.79
C ASP A 104 -11.86 -24.70 12.47
N TYR A 105 -10.87 -25.59 12.46
CA TYR A 105 -9.49 -25.24 12.06
C TYR A 105 -9.37 -24.87 10.57
N VAL A 106 -9.96 -25.66 9.67
CA VAL A 106 -10.02 -25.36 8.22
C VAL A 106 -10.76 -24.04 7.98
N ARG A 107 -11.95 -23.87 8.59
CA ARG A 107 -12.74 -22.62 8.51
C ARG A 107 -11.97 -21.40 8.99
N LYS A 108 -11.17 -21.54 10.05
CA LYS A 108 -10.33 -20.45 10.57
C LYS A 108 -9.24 -20.04 9.58
N LEU A 109 -8.51 -21.00 8.98
CA LEU A 109 -7.49 -20.71 7.98
C LEU A 109 -8.11 -20.04 6.74
N GLU A 110 -9.25 -20.52 6.27
CA GLU A 110 -9.94 -19.93 5.12
C GLU A 110 -10.49 -18.53 5.40
N ARG A 111 -11.04 -18.28 6.60
CA ARG A 111 -11.43 -16.92 7.05
C ARG A 111 -10.22 -15.98 7.15
N GLN A 112 -9.02 -16.47 7.47
CA GLN A 112 -7.80 -15.66 7.42
C GLN A 112 -7.38 -15.30 5.97
N VAL A 113 -7.51 -16.22 5.01
CA VAL A 113 -7.26 -15.92 3.59
C VAL A 113 -8.28 -14.89 3.06
N VAL A 114 -9.58 -15.12 3.28
CA VAL A 114 -10.65 -14.21 2.84
C VAL A 114 -10.56 -12.82 3.49
N LEU A 115 -10.13 -12.73 4.75
CA LEU A 115 -9.84 -11.45 5.41
C LEU A 115 -8.71 -10.67 4.72
N ALA A 116 -7.68 -11.38 4.23
CA ALA A 116 -6.57 -10.77 3.51
C ALA A 116 -6.95 -10.39 2.07
N ASP A 117 -7.76 -11.20 1.39
CA ASP A 117 -8.39 -10.89 0.10
C ASP A 117 -9.22 -9.60 0.20
N SER A 118 -10.12 -9.51 1.19
CA SER A 118 -11.03 -8.37 1.30
C SER A 118 -10.32 -7.07 1.69
N GLN A 119 -9.30 -7.16 2.55
CA GLN A 119 -8.44 -6.01 2.88
C GLN A 119 -7.61 -5.52 1.70
N VAL A 120 -7.13 -6.41 0.81
CA VAL A 120 -6.51 -5.99 -0.46
C VAL A 120 -7.54 -5.28 -1.31
N CYS A 121 -8.65 -5.93 -1.66
CA CYS A 121 -9.66 -5.37 -2.56
C CYS A 121 -10.17 -4.00 -2.07
N ALA A 122 -10.48 -3.88 -0.78
CA ALA A 122 -10.91 -2.61 -0.18
C ALA A 122 -9.80 -1.55 -0.18
N ALA A 123 -8.53 -1.93 0.02
CA ALA A 123 -7.40 -1.01 -0.11
C ALA A 123 -7.24 -0.54 -1.57
N LEU A 124 -7.39 -1.43 -2.55
CA LEU A 124 -7.29 -1.07 -3.97
C LEU A 124 -8.37 -0.07 -4.37
N LEU A 125 -9.62 -0.29 -3.97
CA LEU A 125 -10.71 0.67 -4.20
C LEU A 125 -10.46 2.02 -3.49
N THR A 126 -9.93 2.01 -2.26
CA THR A 126 -9.55 3.24 -1.52
C THR A 126 -8.42 4.00 -2.25
N LEU A 127 -7.43 3.28 -2.80
CA LEU A 127 -6.30 3.86 -3.52
C LEU A 127 -6.70 4.40 -4.90
N LEU A 128 -7.75 3.82 -5.49
CA LEU A 128 -8.39 4.24 -6.74
C LEU A 128 -9.18 5.55 -6.60
N GLN A 129 -9.65 5.90 -5.41
CA GLN A 129 -10.44 7.11 -5.10
C GLN A 129 -9.60 8.41 -4.97
N GLN A 130 -8.27 8.32 -5.11
CA GLN A 130 -7.31 9.44 -5.26
C GLN A 130 -7.17 10.48 -4.13
N GLU A 131 -7.94 10.42 -3.05
CA GLU A 131 -7.75 11.30 -1.90
C GLU A 131 -6.33 11.19 -1.30
N LEU A 132 -5.74 12.32 -0.89
CA LEU A 132 -4.43 12.37 -0.20
C LEU A 132 -4.41 11.50 1.07
N THR A 133 -5.50 11.55 1.83
CA THR A 133 -5.83 10.69 2.98
C THR A 133 -6.00 9.22 2.56
N GLY A 134 -6.70 8.99 1.44
CA GLY A 134 -6.93 7.68 0.83
C GLY A 134 -5.64 6.93 0.51
N TYR A 135 -4.61 7.60 0.00
CA TYR A 135 -3.31 6.97 -0.26
C TYR A 135 -2.66 6.41 1.01
N VAL A 136 -2.56 7.22 2.07
CA VAL A 136 -1.98 6.79 3.36
C VAL A 136 -2.79 5.65 3.97
N ARG A 137 -4.13 5.77 3.97
CA ARG A 137 -5.07 4.76 4.46
C ARG A 137 -4.92 3.43 3.72
N GLY A 138 -4.92 3.46 2.38
CA GLY A 138 -4.79 2.26 1.55
C GLY A 138 -3.44 1.56 1.72
N GLY A 139 -2.34 2.31 1.81
CA GLY A 139 -1.02 1.71 2.08
C GLY A 139 -0.93 1.06 3.47
N TRP A 140 -1.59 1.62 4.48
CA TRP A 140 -1.73 1.00 5.80
C TRP A 140 -2.57 -0.29 5.74
N MET A 141 -3.69 -0.27 5.01
CA MET A 141 -4.53 -1.46 4.79
C MET A 141 -3.78 -2.57 4.06
N LEU A 142 -2.96 -2.25 3.05
CA LEU A 142 -2.09 -3.24 2.40
C LEU A 142 -1.03 -3.81 3.37
N ARG A 143 -0.45 -3.01 4.26
CA ARG A 143 0.48 -3.52 5.29
C ARG A 143 -0.22 -4.45 6.30
N LYS A 144 -1.49 -4.20 6.61
CA LYS A 144 -2.35 -5.08 7.42
C LYS A 144 -2.58 -6.41 6.68
N ALA A 145 -3.04 -6.35 5.43
CA ALA A 145 -3.31 -7.52 4.60
C ALA A 145 -2.07 -8.40 4.40
N TRP A 146 -0.90 -7.82 4.08
CA TRP A 146 0.34 -8.58 3.90
C TRP A 146 0.72 -9.39 5.16
N ARG A 147 0.55 -8.82 6.35
CA ARG A 147 0.83 -9.54 7.60
C ARG A 147 -0.10 -10.73 7.82
N VAL A 148 -1.38 -10.59 7.45
CA VAL A 148 -2.33 -11.72 7.47
C VAL A 148 -1.91 -12.76 6.44
N TYR A 149 -1.61 -12.38 5.20
CA TYR A 149 -1.13 -13.30 4.17
C TYR A 149 0.11 -14.08 4.61
N GLN A 150 1.17 -13.39 5.05
CA GLN A 150 2.42 -14.03 5.43
C GLN A 150 2.20 -15.05 6.56
N HIS A 151 1.51 -14.65 7.63
CA HIS A 151 1.24 -15.54 8.77
C HIS A 151 0.33 -16.72 8.41
N THR A 152 -0.63 -16.54 7.51
CA THR A 152 -1.54 -17.61 7.06
C THR A 152 -0.84 -18.56 6.08
N TYR A 153 -0.01 -18.01 5.18
CA TYR A 153 0.82 -18.77 4.26
C TYR A 153 1.85 -19.65 4.99
N GLU A 154 2.52 -19.11 6.02
CA GLU A 154 3.47 -19.87 6.85
C GLU A 154 2.79 -21.04 7.59
N GLN A 155 1.57 -20.85 8.11
CA GLN A 155 0.78 -21.92 8.73
C GLN A 155 0.35 -23.00 7.72
N ILE A 156 -0.22 -22.61 6.57
CA ILE A 156 -0.72 -23.55 5.56
C ILE A 156 0.43 -24.31 4.89
N LEU A 157 1.59 -23.67 4.66
CA LEU A 157 2.78 -24.31 4.13
C LEU A 157 3.36 -25.37 5.09
N GLU A 158 3.31 -25.12 6.40
CA GLU A 158 3.72 -26.08 7.42
C GLU A 158 2.74 -27.27 7.50
N LEU A 159 1.43 -27.02 7.41
CA LEU A 159 0.42 -28.07 7.27
C LEU A 159 0.66 -28.92 6.01
N TYR A 160 0.88 -28.28 4.86
CA TYR A 160 1.18 -28.94 3.58
C TYR A 160 2.41 -29.85 3.66
N ARG A 161 3.51 -29.37 4.25
CA ARG A 161 4.72 -30.19 4.45
C ARG A 161 4.49 -31.41 5.32
N ARG A 162 3.64 -31.32 6.34
CA ARG A 162 3.27 -32.46 7.21
C ARG A 162 2.40 -33.48 6.47
N THR A 163 1.49 -33.01 5.63
CA THR A 163 0.56 -33.87 4.86
C THR A 163 1.25 -34.57 3.69
N PHE A 164 2.19 -33.91 3.00
CA PHE A 164 2.79 -34.42 1.76
C PHE A 164 4.28 -34.79 1.86
N GLY A 165 4.96 -34.46 2.97
CA GLY A 165 6.40 -34.69 3.16
C GLY A 165 7.32 -33.76 2.34
N HIS A 166 6.76 -32.91 1.47
CA HIS A 166 7.49 -31.94 0.65
C HIS A 166 6.81 -30.57 0.62
N GLY A 167 7.53 -29.54 0.16
CA GLY A 167 6.90 -28.25 -0.18
C GLY A 167 6.12 -28.35 -1.51
N PRO A 168 5.14 -27.46 -1.77
CA PRO A 168 4.35 -27.50 -2.99
C PRO A 168 5.23 -27.45 -4.26
N SER A 169 4.88 -28.29 -5.24
CA SER A 169 5.61 -28.44 -6.49
C SER A 169 5.68 -27.14 -7.28
N GLY A 170 6.81 -26.88 -7.94
CA GLY A 170 7.05 -25.64 -8.70
C GLY A 170 7.68 -24.48 -7.90
N PHE A 171 7.65 -24.52 -6.56
CA PHE A 171 8.33 -23.51 -5.73
C PHE A 171 9.85 -23.73 -5.62
N HIS A 172 10.33 -24.96 -5.80
CA HIS A 172 11.76 -25.30 -5.77
C HIS A 172 12.33 -25.46 -7.19
N SER A 173 12.83 -24.35 -7.74
CA SER A 173 13.91 -24.38 -8.73
C SER A 173 14.81 -23.16 -8.57
N ILE A 174 16.12 -23.34 -8.77
CA ILE A 174 17.17 -22.34 -8.56
C ILE A 174 17.37 -21.93 -7.09
N CYS A 175 17.69 -22.92 -6.25
CA CYS A 175 18.79 -22.76 -5.29
C CYS A 175 19.66 -24.03 -5.36
N GLY A 176 20.94 -23.88 -5.72
CA GLY A 176 21.80 -25.00 -6.10
C GLY A 176 22.60 -25.56 -4.92
N SER A 177 22.13 -26.66 -4.33
CA SER A 177 22.93 -27.57 -3.51
C SER A 177 22.67 -29.00 -3.96
N ALA A 178 23.60 -29.58 -4.72
CA ALA A 178 23.41 -30.88 -5.36
C ALA A 178 23.76 -32.03 -4.40
N SER A 179 22.75 -32.75 -3.89
CA SER A 179 22.93 -34.02 -3.16
C SER A 179 21.62 -34.82 -3.04
N ALA A 180 21.09 -35.32 -4.16
CA ALA A 180 20.01 -36.32 -4.17
C ALA A 180 20.04 -37.15 -5.47
N GLY A 181 20.00 -38.48 -5.35
CA GLY A 181 20.09 -39.43 -6.45
C GLY A 181 21.29 -40.38 -6.30
N ALA A 182 21.14 -41.71 -6.39
CA ALA A 182 19.92 -42.51 -6.52
C ALA A 182 20.11 -43.88 -5.81
N ALA A 183 19.10 -44.74 -5.82
CA ALA A 183 19.12 -46.03 -5.13
C ALA A 183 19.02 -47.23 -6.09
N ARG A 184 19.46 -48.39 -5.56
CA ARG A 184 19.25 -49.78 -6.01
C ARG A 184 20.25 -50.40 -7.02
N GLU A 185 20.82 -51.52 -6.54
CA GLU A 185 21.07 -52.80 -7.23
C GLU A 185 22.20 -52.96 -8.27
N GLY A 186 22.95 -54.05 -8.10
CA GLY A 186 24.16 -54.44 -8.86
C GLY A 186 25.11 -55.23 -7.95
N SER A 187 25.76 -56.30 -8.45
CA SER A 187 26.44 -57.30 -7.61
C SER A 187 27.96 -57.41 -7.81
N THR A 188 28.61 -58.13 -6.89
CA THR A 188 29.85 -58.92 -7.08
C THR A 188 31.12 -58.23 -7.60
N ALA A 189 32.06 -57.94 -6.68
CA ALA A 189 33.44 -58.44 -6.71
C ALA A 189 34.12 -58.19 -5.35
N ALA A 190 35.23 -58.87 -5.05
CA ALA A 190 35.98 -58.70 -3.80
C ALA A 190 37.50 -58.69 -4.07
N TRP A 191 38.28 -57.95 -3.25
CA TRP A 191 39.56 -58.38 -2.66
C TRP A 191 40.22 -57.26 -1.82
N SER A 192 41.09 -57.69 -0.90
CA SER A 192 42.01 -56.89 -0.04
C SER A 192 43.46 -57.30 -0.42
N PRO A 193 44.59 -56.79 0.16
CA PRO A 193 44.72 -55.96 1.36
C PRO A 193 45.82 -54.84 1.37
N GLN A 194 45.91 -54.21 2.56
CA GLN A 194 46.95 -53.36 3.21
C GLN A 194 48.45 -53.70 2.96
N PRO A 195 49.44 -52.79 3.25
CA PRO A 195 49.88 -52.52 4.65
C PRO A 195 50.58 -51.18 5.07
N ARG A 196 50.20 -50.70 6.28
CA ARG A 196 51.01 -50.26 7.47
C ARG A 196 52.00 -49.06 7.45
N SER A 197 52.22 -48.51 8.66
CA SER A 197 53.00 -47.32 9.03
C SER A 197 53.93 -47.51 10.27
N PRO A 198 54.80 -46.52 10.56
CA PRO A 198 55.30 -46.12 11.91
C PRO A 198 55.18 -44.58 12.16
N ALA A 199 55.54 -43.90 13.26
CA ALA A 199 55.71 -44.16 14.71
C ALA A 199 55.83 -42.81 15.51
N SER A 200 55.98 -42.81 16.84
CA SER A 200 56.20 -41.61 17.74
C SER A 200 56.90 -42.05 19.06
N PRO A 201 57.44 -41.18 19.98
CA PRO A 201 56.86 -40.00 20.67
C PRO A 201 57.73 -38.72 20.45
N SER A 202 58.08 -37.75 21.35
CA SER A 202 58.01 -37.43 22.81
C SER A 202 58.35 -35.92 22.98
N SER A 203 57.91 -35.06 23.93
CA SER A 203 57.53 -35.05 25.38
C SER A 203 58.68 -34.78 26.37
N PRO A 204 58.50 -34.06 27.53
CA PRO A 204 57.35 -33.29 28.08
C PRO A 204 57.73 -31.79 28.40
N ASP A 205 57.01 -30.91 29.14
CA ASP A 205 56.71 -30.92 30.60
C ASP A 205 55.75 -29.77 31.11
N TRP A 206 54.89 -30.08 32.10
CA TRP A 206 54.06 -29.30 33.08
C TRP A 206 53.38 -27.92 32.74
N SER A 207 52.14 -27.58 33.19
CA SER A 207 50.99 -28.35 33.73
C SER A 207 49.70 -27.51 33.98
N ILE A 208 48.51 -28.09 33.65
CA ILE A 208 47.23 -28.18 34.44
C ILE A 208 46.50 -26.86 34.92
N PRO A 209 45.14 -26.77 35.05
CA PRO A 209 44.05 -27.76 34.85
C PRO A 209 42.98 -27.36 33.79
N SER A 210 42.02 -28.26 33.58
CA SER A 210 40.87 -28.15 32.65
C SER A 210 39.64 -27.43 33.21
N CYS A 211 38.88 -26.76 32.33
CA CYS A 211 37.41 -26.68 32.39
C CYS A 211 36.82 -26.49 30.99
N SER A 212 35.60 -26.98 30.73
CA SER A 212 34.99 -26.97 29.39
C SER A 212 34.43 -25.61 28.98
N ALA A 213 34.84 -25.09 27.82
CA ALA A 213 34.29 -23.86 27.23
C ALA A 213 33.92 -24.07 25.75
N SER A 214 32.73 -23.62 25.37
CA SER A 214 32.15 -23.78 24.02
C SER A 214 32.71 -22.77 23.01
N ALA A 215 32.99 -23.22 21.77
CA ALA A 215 33.34 -22.33 20.67
C ALA A 215 32.18 -21.38 20.29
N ALA A 216 32.51 -20.17 19.82
CA ALA A 216 31.58 -19.05 19.76
C ALA A 216 30.55 -19.14 18.61
N ALA A 217 29.28 -18.88 18.94
CA ALA A 217 28.22 -18.61 17.97
C ALA A 217 28.08 -17.10 17.69
N SER A 218 27.74 -16.73 16.45
CA SER A 218 27.52 -15.33 16.06
C SER A 218 26.22 -14.76 16.68
N PRO A 219 26.16 -13.45 17.01
CA PRO A 219 25.12 -12.90 17.88
C PRO A 219 23.76 -12.67 17.20
N SER A 220 22.89 -13.69 17.22
CA SER A 220 21.47 -13.59 16.83
C SER A 220 20.62 -12.86 17.90
N GLY A 221 20.94 -11.60 18.20
CA GLY A 221 20.56 -10.92 19.45
C GLY A 221 19.34 -9.99 19.48
N LEU A 222 18.57 -9.83 18.39
CA LEU A 222 17.50 -8.80 18.31
C LEU A 222 16.08 -9.30 17.97
N ARG A 223 15.81 -10.61 17.99
CA ARG A 223 14.45 -11.16 17.70
C ARG A 223 13.55 -11.39 18.93
N SER A 224 14.03 -11.16 20.15
CA SER A 224 13.35 -11.62 21.37
C SER A 224 12.31 -10.65 21.99
N SER A 225 12.35 -9.36 21.67
CA SER A 225 11.60 -8.32 22.43
C SER A 225 10.18 -8.00 21.93
N LEU A 226 9.69 -8.63 20.86
CA LEU A 226 8.30 -8.50 20.39
C LEU A 226 7.43 -9.73 20.73
N SER A 227 8.02 -10.79 21.27
CA SER A 227 7.33 -12.04 21.61
C SER A 227 6.18 -11.84 22.61
N MET A 228 6.36 -10.97 23.62
CA MET A 228 5.34 -10.72 24.65
C MET A 228 4.02 -10.15 24.12
N LEU A 229 4.02 -9.41 23.01
CA LEU A 229 2.77 -8.95 22.38
C LEU A 229 2.05 -10.06 21.58
N PHE A 230 2.74 -11.13 21.23
CA PHE A 230 2.16 -12.30 20.55
C PHE A 230 1.83 -13.46 21.51
N SER A 231 2.26 -13.41 22.78
CA SER A 231 1.84 -14.36 23.81
C SER A 231 0.32 -14.38 24.08
N LEU A 232 -0.45 -13.36 23.66
CA LEU A 232 -1.92 -13.40 23.68
C LEU A 232 -2.52 -14.42 22.70
N ALA A 233 -1.78 -14.84 21.66
CA ALA A 233 -2.14 -15.99 20.82
C ALA A 233 -1.61 -17.30 21.43
N GLY A 234 -1.97 -17.56 22.70
CA GLY A 234 -1.32 -18.55 23.56
C GLY A 234 -1.35 -20.00 23.05
N ILE A 235 -0.33 -20.36 22.27
CA ILE A 235 0.09 -21.72 21.90
C ILE A 235 1.61 -21.81 22.11
N THR A 236 2.00 -22.37 23.24
CA THR A 236 3.34 -22.94 23.46
C THR A 236 3.18 -24.41 23.85
N SER A 237 4.23 -25.20 23.64
CA SER A 237 4.22 -26.66 23.69
C SER A 237 3.47 -27.36 22.53
N GLU A 238 3.78 -28.64 22.36
CA GLU A 238 3.41 -29.47 21.22
C GLU A 238 1.92 -29.86 21.29
N ARG A 239 1.08 -29.11 20.59
CA ARG A 239 -0.33 -29.47 20.39
C ARG A 239 -0.47 -30.20 19.07
N GLN A 240 -1.09 -31.39 19.08
CA GLN A 240 -1.47 -32.11 17.86
C GLN A 240 -2.29 -31.16 16.97
N THR A 241 -1.75 -30.84 15.79
CA THR A 241 -2.53 -30.18 14.74
C THR A 241 -3.62 -31.13 14.30
N ALA A 242 -4.87 -30.66 14.27
CA ALA A 242 -5.99 -31.48 13.80
C ALA A 242 -5.68 -32.08 12.43
N PHE A 243 -6.08 -33.33 12.21
CA PHE A 243 -6.00 -33.95 10.90
C PHE A 243 -6.81 -33.12 9.89
N VAL A 244 -6.31 -32.98 8.67
CA VAL A 244 -7.00 -32.28 7.57
C VAL A 244 -6.79 -33.10 6.30
N GLU A 245 -7.87 -33.32 5.57
CA GLU A 245 -7.85 -34.07 4.31
C GLU A 245 -6.85 -33.48 3.30
N PRO A 246 -6.03 -34.29 2.61
CA PRO A 246 -5.00 -33.78 1.69
C PRO A 246 -5.55 -32.89 0.55
N SER A 247 -6.78 -33.14 0.11
CA SER A 247 -7.50 -32.29 -0.85
C SER A 247 -7.74 -30.88 -0.30
N GLU A 248 -8.24 -30.75 0.93
CA GLU A 248 -8.46 -29.48 1.61
C GLU A 248 -7.14 -28.77 1.94
N VAL A 249 -6.08 -29.49 2.32
CA VAL A 249 -4.74 -28.91 2.50
C VAL A 249 -4.21 -28.33 1.19
N SER A 250 -4.42 -29.02 0.06
CA SER A 250 -4.06 -28.51 -1.27
C SER A 250 -4.90 -27.30 -1.68
N ARG A 251 -6.22 -27.32 -1.43
CA ARG A 251 -7.15 -26.21 -1.71
C ARG A 251 -6.76 -24.96 -0.92
N LEU A 252 -6.51 -25.09 0.39
CA LEU A 252 -6.05 -23.99 1.24
C LEU A 252 -4.71 -23.42 0.77
N MET A 253 -3.75 -24.29 0.39
CA MET A 253 -2.45 -23.87 -0.16
C MET A 253 -2.65 -23.04 -1.45
N SER A 254 -3.47 -23.50 -2.38
CA SER A 254 -3.74 -22.80 -3.64
C SER A 254 -4.49 -21.48 -3.43
N ALA A 255 -5.41 -21.41 -2.47
CA ALA A 255 -6.14 -20.20 -2.11
C ALA A 255 -5.20 -19.13 -1.52
N VAL A 256 -4.32 -19.49 -0.56
CA VAL A 256 -3.37 -18.52 0.03
C VAL A 256 -2.25 -18.14 -0.95
N SER A 257 -1.85 -19.05 -1.84
CA SER A 257 -0.88 -18.78 -2.91
C SER A 257 -1.35 -17.72 -3.92
N PHE A 258 -2.67 -17.56 -4.15
CA PHE A 258 -3.19 -16.49 -5.01
C PHE A 258 -2.80 -15.10 -4.49
N GLY A 259 -3.29 -14.74 -3.31
CA GLY A 259 -3.09 -13.40 -2.73
C GLY A 259 -1.65 -13.12 -2.33
N TYR A 260 -0.93 -14.15 -1.84
CA TYR A 260 0.52 -14.08 -1.63
C TYR A 260 1.27 -13.84 -2.94
N GLY A 261 0.89 -14.54 -4.01
CA GLY A 261 1.48 -14.44 -5.34
C GLY A 261 1.28 -13.06 -5.97
N ILE A 262 0.06 -12.53 -5.91
CA ILE A 262 -0.27 -11.15 -6.30
C ILE A 262 0.59 -10.16 -5.52
N PHE A 263 0.65 -10.26 -4.18
CA PHE A 263 1.45 -9.34 -3.37
C PHE A 263 2.93 -9.38 -3.73
N GLN A 264 3.54 -10.57 -3.79
CA GLN A 264 4.94 -10.77 -4.13
C GLN A 264 5.27 -10.20 -5.53
N LEU A 265 4.44 -10.51 -6.53
CA LEU A 265 4.59 -9.98 -7.88
C LEU A 265 4.52 -8.44 -7.89
N CYS A 266 3.51 -7.85 -7.24
CA CYS A 266 3.35 -6.40 -7.17
C CYS A 266 4.52 -5.73 -6.44
N VAL A 267 4.95 -6.26 -5.28
CA VAL A 267 6.08 -5.71 -4.51
C VAL A 267 7.42 -5.85 -5.25
N SER A 268 7.57 -6.89 -6.08
CA SER A 268 8.80 -7.10 -6.87
C SER A 268 8.98 -6.15 -8.06
N LEU A 269 7.91 -5.50 -8.50
CA LEU A 269 7.91 -4.58 -9.65
C LEU A 269 8.18 -3.12 -9.23
N LEU A 270 8.12 -2.83 -7.93
CA LEU A 270 8.23 -1.47 -7.39
C LEU A 270 9.63 -0.87 -7.64
N PRO A 271 9.74 0.39 -8.13
CA PRO A 271 11.02 1.06 -8.39
C PRO A 271 12.07 0.95 -7.26
N PRO A 272 13.38 0.94 -7.57
CA PRO A 272 14.45 0.74 -6.57
C PRO A 272 14.52 1.83 -5.51
N SER A 273 13.96 3.00 -5.82
CA SER A 273 13.69 4.11 -4.92
C SER A 273 12.72 3.75 -3.79
N LEU A 274 12.11 2.58 -3.77
CA LEU A 274 11.03 2.23 -2.83
C LEU A 274 11.41 1.09 -1.89
N LEU A 275 12.26 0.18 -2.35
CA LEU A 275 12.60 -1.06 -1.64
C LEU A 275 13.06 -0.79 -0.21
N LYS A 276 13.79 0.31 0.07
CA LYS A 276 14.18 0.66 1.45
C LYS A 276 13.01 1.06 2.37
N VAL A 277 11.96 1.70 1.85
CA VAL A 277 10.73 2.00 2.63
C VAL A 277 9.93 0.73 2.87
N ILE A 278 9.92 -0.19 1.91
CA ILE A 278 9.28 -1.50 2.02
C ILE A 278 9.98 -2.37 3.08
N HIS A 279 11.31 -2.39 3.08
CA HIS A 279 12.11 -3.08 4.11
C HIS A 279 11.92 -2.42 5.49
N LEU A 280 11.77 -1.08 5.56
CA LEU A 280 11.42 -0.36 6.80
C LEU A 280 9.99 -0.66 7.27
N LEU A 281 9.05 -0.90 6.36
CA LEU A 281 7.69 -1.36 6.68
C LEU A 281 7.63 -2.86 7.01
N GLY A 282 8.68 -3.63 6.71
CA GLY A 282 8.89 -5.01 7.13
C GLY A 282 8.52 -6.07 6.10
N PHE A 283 8.68 -5.80 4.81
CA PHE A 283 8.49 -6.79 3.74
C PHE A 283 9.51 -6.59 2.59
N GLU A 284 9.62 -7.58 1.70
CA GLU A 284 10.46 -7.59 0.49
C GLU A 284 9.72 -8.41 -0.60
N GLY A 285 9.91 -8.06 -1.88
CA GLY A 285 9.13 -8.63 -3.00
C GLY A 285 9.95 -9.47 -3.97
N ASP A 286 9.71 -10.78 -4.02
CA ASP A 286 10.30 -11.67 -5.04
C ASP A 286 9.31 -11.98 -6.17
N ARG A 287 9.72 -11.58 -7.38
CA ARG A 287 9.00 -11.83 -8.63
C ARG A 287 8.91 -13.32 -8.97
N LYS A 288 9.91 -14.12 -8.62
CA LYS A 288 9.91 -15.56 -8.90
C LYS A 288 8.91 -16.27 -8.00
N ALA A 289 8.99 -16.07 -6.68
CA ALA A 289 8.00 -16.58 -5.74
C ALA A 289 6.57 -16.13 -6.08
N GLY A 290 6.38 -14.86 -6.48
CA GLY A 290 5.09 -14.34 -6.91
C GLY A 290 4.49 -15.08 -8.10
N LEU A 291 5.28 -15.28 -9.17
CA LEU A 291 4.83 -16.01 -10.35
C LEU A 291 4.65 -17.52 -10.09
N ALA A 292 5.52 -18.14 -9.29
CA ALA A 292 5.38 -19.54 -8.90
C ALA A 292 4.09 -19.80 -8.11
N ALA A 293 3.75 -18.91 -7.18
CA ALA A 293 2.52 -19.01 -6.38
C ALA A 293 1.25 -18.83 -7.24
N LEU A 294 1.26 -17.94 -8.22
CA LEU A 294 0.16 -17.80 -9.19
C LEU A 294 0.03 -19.01 -10.11
N MET A 295 1.16 -19.55 -10.61
CA MET A 295 1.20 -20.76 -11.44
C MET A 295 0.73 -22.01 -10.68
N TYR A 296 0.98 -22.08 -9.37
CA TYR A 296 0.42 -23.13 -8.50
C TYR A 296 -1.09 -22.92 -8.26
N SER A 297 -1.52 -21.69 -8.00
CA SER A 297 -2.92 -21.38 -7.69
C SER A 297 -3.87 -21.63 -8.87
N ARG A 298 -3.47 -21.30 -10.11
CA ARG A 298 -4.30 -21.48 -11.31
C ARG A 298 -4.65 -22.93 -11.66
N LEU A 299 -3.89 -23.91 -11.14
CA LEU A 299 -4.11 -25.34 -11.38
C LEU A 299 -5.09 -25.98 -10.38
N SER A 300 -5.70 -25.17 -9.50
CA SER A 300 -6.57 -25.66 -8.43
C SER A 300 -8.05 -25.51 -8.76
N GLU A 301 -8.90 -26.16 -7.94
CA GLU A 301 -10.36 -26.02 -8.04
C GLU A 301 -10.94 -24.82 -7.26
N ASP A 302 -10.11 -24.03 -6.58
CA ASP A 302 -10.56 -22.89 -5.78
C ASP A 302 -11.14 -21.75 -6.65
N MET A 303 -12.04 -20.95 -6.07
CA MET A 303 -12.65 -19.78 -6.73
C MET A 303 -11.62 -18.77 -7.29
N ARG A 304 -10.39 -18.75 -6.76
CA ARG A 304 -9.29 -17.87 -7.19
C ARG A 304 -8.52 -18.38 -8.39
N ALA A 305 -8.64 -19.65 -8.78
CA ALA A 305 -7.88 -20.25 -9.88
C ALA A 305 -8.00 -19.50 -11.23
N PRO A 306 -9.21 -19.17 -11.75
CA PRO A 306 -9.32 -18.37 -12.98
C PRO A 306 -8.83 -16.92 -12.81
N LEU A 307 -8.93 -16.36 -11.60
CA LEU A 307 -8.36 -15.04 -11.29
C LEU A 307 -6.82 -15.06 -11.32
N ALA A 308 -6.19 -16.17 -10.92
CA ALA A 308 -4.75 -16.36 -11.03
C ALA A 308 -4.28 -16.41 -12.50
N THR A 309 -5.01 -17.12 -13.37
CA THR A 309 -4.76 -17.09 -14.83
C THR A 309 -4.89 -15.67 -15.38
N LEU A 310 -5.95 -14.94 -15.06
CA LEU A 310 -6.13 -13.55 -15.51
C LEU A 310 -5.00 -12.63 -15.02
N ALA A 311 -4.55 -12.76 -13.77
CA ALA A 311 -3.43 -11.99 -13.23
C ALA A 311 -2.11 -12.28 -13.96
N LEU A 312 -1.86 -13.56 -14.31
CA LEU A 312 -0.72 -13.95 -15.13
C LEU A 312 -0.83 -13.41 -16.56
N LEU A 313 -2.01 -13.46 -17.19
CA LEU A 313 -2.23 -12.90 -18.52
C LEU A 313 -2.03 -11.37 -18.55
N TRP A 314 -2.49 -10.61 -17.54
CA TRP A 314 -2.16 -9.17 -17.38
C TRP A 314 -0.66 -8.95 -17.24
N TYR A 315 0.02 -9.76 -16.42
CA TYR A 315 1.47 -9.65 -16.25
C TYR A 315 2.24 -9.92 -17.56
N HIS A 316 1.90 -10.99 -18.26
CA HIS A 316 2.62 -11.44 -19.45
C HIS A 316 2.35 -10.59 -20.69
N THR A 317 1.11 -10.16 -20.92
CA THR A 317 0.72 -9.43 -22.14
C THR A 317 0.75 -7.90 -21.99
N ILE A 318 0.78 -7.35 -20.77
CA ILE A 318 0.75 -5.89 -20.56
C ILE A 318 1.89 -5.42 -19.64
N VAL A 319 2.00 -5.94 -18.41
CA VAL A 319 3.01 -5.42 -17.45
C VAL A 319 4.44 -5.61 -17.98
N ARG A 320 4.76 -6.80 -18.51
CA ARG A 320 6.06 -7.10 -19.14
C ARG A 320 6.38 -6.18 -20.33
N PRO A 321 5.53 -6.07 -21.39
CA PRO A 321 5.78 -5.13 -22.49
C PRO A 321 5.81 -3.66 -22.07
N PHE A 322 4.92 -3.22 -21.18
CA PHE A 322 4.80 -1.81 -20.79
C PHE A 322 6.09 -1.31 -20.11
N PHE A 323 6.57 -2.04 -19.09
CA PHE A 323 7.83 -1.73 -18.42
C PHE A 323 9.08 -2.18 -19.19
N ALA A 324 8.91 -2.90 -20.31
CA ALA A 324 9.99 -3.48 -21.12
C ALA A 324 11.00 -4.28 -20.27
N LEU A 325 10.49 -5.12 -19.36
CA LEU A 325 11.31 -5.88 -18.40
C LEU A 325 12.31 -6.80 -19.12
N ASP A 326 11.92 -7.29 -20.29
CA ASP A 326 12.71 -8.15 -21.18
C ASP A 326 13.33 -7.39 -22.37
N GLY A 327 13.32 -6.05 -22.32
CA GLY A 327 13.75 -5.18 -23.42
C GLY A 327 12.68 -5.14 -24.53
N SER A 328 13.12 -5.23 -25.79
CA SER A 328 12.25 -5.46 -26.94
C SER A 328 11.82 -6.93 -27.10
N ASN A 329 12.43 -7.88 -26.37
CA ASN A 329 12.12 -9.31 -26.51
C ASN A 329 10.83 -9.69 -25.76
N VAL A 330 9.68 -9.47 -26.39
CA VAL A 330 8.37 -9.85 -25.85
C VAL A 330 8.07 -11.35 -25.93
N LYS A 331 8.85 -12.16 -26.66
CA LYS A 331 8.55 -13.58 -26.96
C LYS A 331 8.30 -14.41 -25.70
N ALA A 332 9.19 -14.31 -24.71
CA ALA A 332 9.05 -15.05 -23.44
C ALA A 332 7.92 -14.54 -22.51
N GLY A 333 7.24 -13.44 -22.89
CA GLY A 333 5.94 -13.04 -22.33
C GLY A 333 4.80 -13.71 -23.11
N VAL A 334 4.87 -13.62 -24.44
CA VAL A 334 3.89 -14.12 -25.41
C VAL A 334 3.67 -15.63 -25.33
N GLU A 335 4.72 -16.46 -25.38
CA GLU A 335 4.52 -17.93 -25.43
C GLU A 335 3.88 -18.46 -24.14
N ALA A 336 4.32 -17.97 -22.98
CA ALA A 336 3.69 -18.28 -21.70
C ALA A 336 2.23 -17.76 -21.60
N ALA A 337 1.87 -16.70 -22.33
CA ALA A 337 0.47 -16.29 -22.45
C ALA A 337 -0.33 -17.20 -23.41
N LYS A 338 0.29 -17.75 -24.46
CA LYS A 338 -0.33 -18.76 -25.34
C LYS A 338 -0.59 -20.07 -24.59
N GLU A 339 0.34 -20.53 -23.77
CA GLU A 339 0.17 -21.69 -22.88
C GLU A 339 -1.06 -21.49 -21.98
N LEU A 340 -1.14 -20.36 -21.27
CA LEU A 340 -2.27 -20.03 -20.38
C LEU A 340 -3.63 -19.94 -21.10
N ILE A 341 -3.67 -19.42 -22.34
CA ILE A 341 -4.91 -19.42 -23.15
C ILE A 341 -5.28 -20.83 -23.59
N ALA A 342 -4.32 -21.66 -24.01
CA ALA A 342 -4.57 -23.02 -24.46
C ALA A 342 -5.07 -23.93 -23.32
N GLU A 343 -4.49 -23.82 -22.12
CA GLU A 343 -4.93 -24.55 -20.93
C GLU A 343 -6.37 -24.18 -20.51
N CYS A 344 -6.74 -22.91 -20.66
CA CYS A 344 -8.05 -22.39 -20.24
C CYS A 344 -9.12 -22.36 -21.34
N GLN A 345 -8.80 -22.71 -22.59
CA GLN A 345 -9.75 -22.72 -23.70
C GLN A 345 -11.00 -23.57 -23.43
N PRO A 346 -10.93 -24.77 -22.80
CA PRO A 346 -12.11 -25.57 -22.50
C PRO A 346 -13.12 -24.94 -21.51
N GLU A 347 -12.69 -24.01 -20.65
CA GLU A 347 -13.58 -23.29 -19.72
C GLU A 347 -13.94 -21.88 -20.23
N PHE A 348 -13.12 -21.25 -21.09
CA PHE A 348 -13.23 -19.81 -21.41
C PHE A 348 -13.14 -19.43 -22.91
N GLU A 349 -13.27 -20.35 -23.86
CA GLU A 349 -13.17 -20.08 -25.32
C GLU A 349 -13.98 -18.86 -25.83
N ASN A 350 -15.17 -18.64 -25.26
CA ASN A 350 -16.09 -17.57 -25.66
C ASN A 350 -16.17 -16.43 -24.63
N SER A 351 -15.28 -16.39 -23.63
CA SER A 351 -15.12 -15.24 -22.74
C SER A 351 -14.56 -14.04 -23.52
N ALA A 352 -15.24 -12.89 -23.46
CA ALA A 352 -14.74 -11.67 -24.08
C ALA A 352 -13.37 -11.24 -23.52
N LEU A 353 -13.08 -11.53 -22.25
CA LEU A 353 -11.79 -11.22 -21.63
C LEU A 353 -10.66 -12.12 -22.18
N PHE A 354 -10.89 -13.43 -22.34
CA PHE A 354 -9.89 -14.34 -22.90
C PHE A 354 -9.70 -14.14 -24.42
N LEU A 355 -10.77 -13.79 -25.16
CA LEU A 355 -10.69 -13.37 -26.56
C LEU A 355 -9.90 -12.06 -26.73
N PHE A 356 -10.14 -11.08 -25.85
CA PHE A 356 -9.33 -9.86 -25.79
C PHE A 356 -7.85 -10.18 -25.49
N PHE A 357 -7.55 -11.09 -24.55
CA PHE A 357 -6.18 -11.57 -24.35
C PHE A 357 -5.58 -12.27 -25.56
N THR A 358 -6.37 -13.02 -26.32
CA THR A 358 -5.94 -13.62 -27.58
C THR A 358 -5.56 -12.53 -28.59
N GLY A 359 -6.35 -11.46 -28.71
CA GLY A 359 -6.00 -10.31 -29.54
C GLY A 359 -4.72 -9.58 -29.07
N ARG A 360 -4.52 -9.47 -27.75
CA ARG A 360 -3.30 -8.90 -27.15
C ARG A 360 -2.05 -9.68 -27.52
N ILE A 361 -2.13 -11.02 -27.48
CA ILE A 361 -1.08 -11.95 -27.87
C ILE A 361 -0.75 -11.79 -29.36
N GLU A 362 -1.76 -11.80 -30.24
CA GLU A 362 -1.54 -11.67 -31.68
C GLU A 362 -0.95 -10.29 -32.06
N ARG A 363 -1.34 -9.19 -31.39
CA ARG A 363 -0.68 -7.88 -31.58
C ARG A 363 0.78 -7.88 -31.12
N LEU A 364 1.13 -8.60 -30.06
CA LEU A 364 2.52 -8.73 -29.60
C LEU A 364 3.37 -9.63 -30.52
N GLN A 365 2.76 -10.46 -31.36
CA GLN A 365 3.42 -11.20 -32.46
C GLN A 365 3.37 -10.45 -33.81
N SER A 366 2.95 -9.18 -33.81
CA SER A 366 2.74 -8.35 -35.02
C SER A 366 1.69 -8.88 -36.01
N ASN A 367 0.89 -9.89 -35.63
CA ASN A 367 -0.24 -10.38 -36.42
C ASN A 367 -1.47 -9.49 -36.18
N VAL A 368 -1.42 -8.27 -36.71
CA VAL A 368 -2.48 -7.27 -36.52
C VAL A 368 -3.84 -7.77 -37.04
N ASN A 369 -3.85 -8.58 -38.11
CA ASN A 369 -5.09 -9.15 -38.66
C ASN A 369 -5.68 -10.25 -37.76
N GLY A 370 -4.85 -11.03 -37.07
CA GLY A 370 -5.30 -11.94 -36.00
C GLY A 370 -5.84 -11.18 -34.79
N ALA A 371 -5.16 -10.11 -34.39
CA ALA A 371 -5.56 -9.26 -33.27
C ALA A 371 -6.94 -8.61 -33.49
N LEU A 372 -7.16 -8.01 -34.66
CA LEU A 372 -8.43 -7.36 -35.01
C LEU A 372 -9.61 -8.34 -34.93
N ARG A 373 -9.52 -9.53 -35.54
CA ARG A 373 -10.59 -10.56 -35.46
C ARG A 373 -10.88 -11.04 -34.03
N ALA A 374 -9.86 -11.15 -33.20
CA ALA A 374 -10.03 -11.55 -31.80
C ALA A 374 -10.71 -10.46 -30.95
N TYR A 375 -10.40 -9.18 -31.21
CA TYR A 375 -11.10 -8.05 -30.59
C TYR A 375 -12.53 -7.88 -31.11
N GLU A 376 -12.77 -8.14 -32.40
CA GLU A 376 -14.09 -8.14 -33.02
C GLU A 376 -14.99 -9.20 -32.35
N LYS A 377 -14.56 -10.47 -32.31
CA LYS A 377 -15.28 -11.54 -31.59
C LYS A 377 -15.48 -11.21 -30.09
N ALA A 378 -14.50 -10.58 -29.43
CA ALA A 378 -14.64 -10.14 -28.04
C ALA A 378 -15.72 -9.05 -27.87
N VAL A 379 -15.86 -8.14 -28.83
CA VAL A 379 -16.90 -7.09 -28.85
C VAL A 379 -18.28 -7.68 -29.12
N GLU A 380 -18.38 -8.69 -30.00
CA GLU A 380 -19.63 -9.41 -30.30
C GLU A 380 -20.19 -10.12 -29.07
N VAL A 381 -19.39 -10.97 -28.41
CA VAL A 381 -19.86 -11.83 -27.30
C VAL A 381 -19.98 -11.13 -25.96
N SER A 382 -19.45 -9.91 -25.82
CA SER A 382 -19.53 -9.16 -24.56
C SER A 382 -20.88 -8.44 -24.38
N ALA A 383 -21.45 -8.52 -23.19
CA ALA A 383 -22.51 -7.61 -22.75
C ALA A 383 -21.96 -6.31 -22.12
N GLN A 384 -20.69 -6.28 -21.71
CA GLN A 384 -20.10 -5.18 -20.93
C GLN A 384 -19.48 -4.11 -21.84
N ARG A 385 -19.93 -2.86 -21.69
CA ARG A 385 -19.43 -1.68 -22.42
C ARG A 385 -17.92 -1.49 -22.24
N GLU A 386 -17.44 -1.73 -21.03
CA GLU A 386 -16.07 -1.49 -20.58
C GLU A 386 -15.10 -2.41 -21.34
N VAL A 387 -15.48 -3.67 -21.54
CA VAL A 387 -14.71 -4.64 -22.33
C VAL A 387 -14.72 -4.26 -23.82
N LYS A 388 -15.84 -3.74 -24.34
CA LYS A 388 -15.90 -3.23 -25.74
C LYS A 388 -15.00 -2.02 -25.95
N LEU A 389 -14.98 -1.07 -25.00
CA LEU A 389 -14.07 0.09 -25.04
C LEU A 389 -12.61 -0.32 -24.89
N LEU A 390 -12.31 -1.32 -24.06
CA LEU A 390 -10.97 -1.90 -23.91
C LEU A 390 -10.48 -2.58 -25.20
N CYS A 391 -11.37 -3.28 -25.91
CA CYS A 391 -11.09 -3.82 -27.25
C CYS A 391 -10.88 -2.69 -28.28
N LEU A 392 -11.74 -1.66 -28.28
CA LEU A 392 -11.64 -0.51 -29.19
C LEU A 392 -10.33 0.28 -29.01
N HIS A 393 -9.83 0.40 -27.77
CA HIS A 393 -8.51 0.96 -27.46
C HIS A 393 -7.40 0.19 -28.18
N GLU A 394 -7.43 -1.13 -28.13
CA GLU A 394 -6.43 -1.98 -28.80
C GLU A 394 -6.61 -2.01 -30.33
N VAL A 395 -7.83 -1.89 -30.85
CA VAL A 395 -8.11 -1.67 -32.28
C VAL A 395 -7.48 -0.37 -32.76
N ALA A 396 -7.61 0.74 -32.00
CA ALA A 396 -6.95 2.00 -32.32
C ALA A 396 -5.41 1.82 -32.40
N TRP A 397 -4.78 1.11 -31.45
CA TRP A 397 -3.36 0.78 -31.54
C TRP A 397 -3.01 -0.11 -32.74
N CYS A 398 -3.87 -1.07 -33.13
CA CYS A 398 -3.70 -1.87 -34.34
C CYS A 398 -3.68 -1.01 -35.61
N HIS A 399 -4.53 0.03 -35.70
CA HIS A 399 -4.49 1.00 -36.79
C HIS A 399 -3.22 1.85 -36.77
N LEU A 400 -2.83 2.40 -35.61
CA LEU A 400 -1.58 3.17 -35.46
C LEU A 400 -0.33 2.36 -35.83
N ILE A 401 -0.26 1.09 -35.43
CA ILE A 401 0.85 0.16 -35.74
C ILE A 401 0.92 -0.16 -37.25
N ARG A 402 -0.21 -0.12 -37.95
CA ARG A 402 -0.28 -0.25 -39.42
C ARG A 402 -0.06 1.06 -40.17
N LEU A 403 0.18 2.18 -39.48
CA LEU A 403 0.20 3.53 -40.04
C LEU A 403 -1.10 3.94 -40.76
N ASN A 404 -2.23 3.35 -40.36
CA ASN A 404 -3.56 3.70 -40.86
C ASN A 404 -4.15 4.77 -39.91
N TYR A 405 -3.92 6.05 -40.22
CA TYR A 405 -4.27 7.14 -39.32
C TYR A 405 -5.78 7.42 -39.29
N GLY A 406 -6.49 7.33 -40.41
CA GLY A 406 -7.95 7.55 -40.47
C GLY A 406 -8.73 6.51 -39.67
N GLY A 407 -8.40 5.22 -39.80
CA GLY A 407 -9.00 4.15 -38.99
C GLY A 407 -8.65 4.26 -37.49
N ALA A 408 -7.45 4.78 -37.18
CA ALA A 408 -7.11 5.15 -35.81
C ALA A 408 -7.98 6.32 -35.33
N HIS A 409 -8.08 7.41 -36.10
CA HIS A 409 -8.91 8.58 -35.79
C HIS A 409 -10.35 8.18 -35.47
N SER A 410 -11.02 7.41 -36.35
CA SER A 410 -12.41 6.98 -36.11
C SER A 410 -12.56 6.20 -34.80
N SER A 411 -11.59 5.34 -34.48
CA SER A 411 -11.56 4.58 -33.23
C SER A 411 -11.32 5.48 -32.01
N LEU A 412 -10.42 6.47 -32.13
CA LEU A 412 -10.01 7.39 -31.07
C LEU A 412 -11.07 8.45 -30.75
N SER A 413 -11.74 8.99 -31.77
CA SER A 413 -12.88 9.92 -31.59
C SER A 413 -14.04 9.22 -30.89
N LYS A 414 -14.36 7.97 -31.26
CA LYS A 414 -15.35 7.16 -30.54
C LYS A 414 -14.93 6.90 -29.07
N LEU A 415 -13.65 6.63 -28.81
CA LEU A 415 -13.12 6.51 -27.44
C LEU A 415 -13.20 7.83 -26.66
N GLN A 416 -12.93 8.98 -27.27
CA GLN A 416 -13.06 10.30 -26.62
C GLN A 416 -14.50 10.54 -26.10
N GLU A 417 -15.49 10.07 -26.84
CA GLU A 417 -16.91 10.30 -26.57
C GLU A 417 -17.46 9.27 -25.58
N GLU A 418 -17.28 7.98 -25.86
CA GLU A 418 -17.84 6.89 -25.06
C GLU A 418 -17.05 6.52 -23.80
N SER A 419 -15.75 6.82 -23.71
CA SER A 419 -14.94 6.50 -22.51
C SER A 419 -15.26 7.44 -21.34
N ARG A 420 -15.23 6.94 -20.10
CA ARG A 420 -15.16 7.80 -18.90
C ARG A 420 -13.72 8.33 -18.64
N TRP A 421 -12.72 7.75 -19.32
CA TRP A 421 -11.27 7.85 -19.04
C TRP A 421 -10.47 8.46 -20.19
N SER A 422 -9.35 9.11 -19.87
CA SER A 422 -8.33 9.55 -20.85
C SER A 422 -8.87 10.40 -22.02
N LYS A 423 -9.98 11.14 -21.83
CA LYS A 423 -10.64 11.91 -22.91
C LYS A 423 -9.70 12.89 -23.61
N SER A 424 -8.86 13.62 -22.87
CA SER A 424 -7.87 14.55 -23.43
C SER A 424 -6.74 13.84 -24.18
N PHE A 425 -6.36 12.63 -23.76
CA PHE A 425 -5.38 11.80 -24.47
C PHE A 425 -5.96 11.23 -25.78
N TYR A 426 -7.19 10.72 -25.77
CA TYR A 426 -7.86 10.25 -26.99
C TYR A 426 -8.12 11.40 -27.98
N ALA A 427 -8.52 12.58 -27.48
CA ALA A 427 -8.67 13.79 -28.29
C ALA A 427 -7.34 14.20 -28.96
N TYR A 428 -6.23 14.18 -28.22
CA TYR A 428 -4.90 14.48 -28.74
C TYR A 428 -4.45 13.46 -29.79
N LEU A 429 -4.62 12.16 -29.53
CA LEU A 429 -4.30 11.11 -30.50
C LEU A 429 -5.16 11.25 -31.78
N ALA A 430 -6.46 11.54 -31.64
CA ALA A 430 -7.36 11.74 -32.79
C ALA A 430 -6.95 12.95 -33.64
N ALA A 431 -6.62 14.09 -33.01
CA ALA A 431 -6.14 15.29 -33.70
C ALA A 431 -4.80 15.04 -34.42
N VAL A 432 -3.85 14.36 -33.75
CA VAL A 432 -2.58 13.97 -34.36
C VAL A 432 -2.78 13.02 -35.55
N CYS A 433 -3.79 12.14 -35.51
CA CYS A 433 -4.13 11.28 -36.66
C CYS A 433 -4.70 12.07 -37.85
N SER A 434 -5.64 13.01 -37.64
CA SER A 434 -6.14 13.88 -38.73
C SER A 434 -5.01 14.67 -39.37
N GLY A 435 -4.13 15.28 -38.55
CA GLY A 435 -2.95 15.97 -39.05
C GLY A 435 -1.98 15.06 -39.83
N ALA A 436 -1.86 13.79 -39.45
CA ALA A 436 -0.99 12.82 -40.14
C ALA A 436 -1.52 12.38 -41.52
N GLU A 437 -2.83 12.47 -41.77
CA GLU A 437 -3.42 12.31 -43.11
C GLU A 437 -3.42 13.63 -43.92
N GLY A 438 -3.26 14.77 -43.24
CA GLY A 438 -3.38 16.09 -43.84
C GLY A 438 -4.82 16.64 -43.85
N ASP A 439 -5.74 16.02 -43.11
CA ASP A 439 -7.11 16.50 -42.92
C ASP A 439 -7.11 17.72 -41.98
N LEU A 440 -7.14 18.91 -42.58
CA LEU A 440 -7.19 20.18 -41.88
C LEU A 440 -8.59 20.53 -41.34
N GLU A 441 -9.64 19.99 -41.96
CA GLU A 441 -11.04 20.29 -41.61
C GLU A 441 -11.42 19.63 -40.28
N THR A 442 -10.98 18.39 -40.05
CA THR A 442 -11.17 17.69 -38.76
C THR A 442 -10.12 18.11 -37.71
N LEU A 443 -8.89 18.45 -38.12
CA LEU A 443 -7.79 18.81 -37.22
C LEU A 443 -8.10 20.04 -36.36
N LEU A 444 -8.56 21.16 -36.96
CA LEU A 444 -8.73 22.42 -36.23
C LEU A 444 -9.81 22.34 -35.13
N PRO A 445 -11.05 21.84 -35.39
CA PRO A 445 -12.03 21.60 -34.34
C PRO A 445 -11.57 20.59 -33.28
N SER A 446 -10.77 19.59 -33.67
CA SER A 446 -10.19 18.63 -32.72
C SER A 446 -9.19 19.29 -31.77
N CYS A 447 -8.38 20.25 -32.25
CA CYS A 447 -7.49 21.06 -31.43
C CYS A 447 -8.26 21.98 -30.46
N GLU A 448 -9.38 22.57 -30.88
CA GLU A 448 -10.23 23.39 -30.00
C GLU A 448 -10.92 22.54 -28.92
N LYS A 449 -11.54 21.41 -29.30
CA LYS A 449 -12.14 20.41 -28.40
C LYS A 449 -11.11 19.89 -27.38
N LEU A 450 -9.86 19.69 -27.80
CA LEU A 450 -8.74 19.35 -26.93
C LEU A 450 -8.38 20.50 -25.97
N GLY A 451 -8.32 21.74 -26.45
CA GLY A 451 -8.03 22.92 -25.62
C GLY A 451 -9.01 23.10 -24.46
N GLN A 452 -10.31 22.94 -24.75
CA GLN A 452 -11.38 22.95 -23.74
C GLN A 452 -11.21 21.82 -22.72
N LEU A 453 -10.94 20.59 -23.18
CA LEU A 453 -10.69 19.45 -22.28
C LEU A 453 -9.46 19.65 -21.39
N VAL A 454 -8.36 20.19 -21.93
CA VAL A 454 -7.12 20.48 -21.17
C VAL A 454 -7.31 21.61 -20.16
N ALA A 455 -8.20 22.57 -20.43
CA ALA A 455 -8.58 23.60 -19.46
C ALA A 455 -9.45 23.04 -18.31
N GLY A 456 -10.33 22.07 -18.60
CA GLY A 456 -11.20 21.41 -17.61
C GLY A 456 -10.53 20.29 -16.79
N THR A 457 -9.49 19.64 -17.30
CA THR A 457 -8.75 18.61 -16.54
C THR A 457 -7.87 19.21 -15.45
N THR A 458 -7.83 18.56 -14.28
CA THR A 458 -6.80 18.84 -13.26
C THR A 458 -5.40 18.62 -13.86
N ARG A 459 -4.53 19.63 -13.75
CA ARG A 459 -3.17 19.64 -14.32
C ARG A 459 -2.16 18.76 -13.54
N GLU A 460 -2.66 17.72 -12.89
CA GLU A 460 -1.97 16.99 -11.81
C GLU A 460 -1.54 15.57 -12.23
N THR A 461 -2.08 15.06 -13.34
CA THR A 461 -1.73 13.75 -13.91
C THR A 461 -0.51 13.84 -14.82
N GLN A 462 0.33 12.79 -14.85
CA GLN A 462 1.46 12.70 -15.81
C GLN A 462 0.97 12.83 -17.26
N LEU A 463 -0.15 12.18 -17.58
CA LEU A 463 -0.71 12.20 -18.93
C LEU A 463 -1.33 13.57 -19.26
N GLY A 464 -2.07 14.19 -18.32
CA GLY A 464 -2.56 15.56 -18.48
C GLY A 464 -1.44 16.59 -18.64
N LEU A 465 -0.32 16.42 -17.92
CA LEU A 465 0.87 17.25 -18.09
C LEU A 465 1.55 17.04 -19.46
N PHE A 466 1.73 15.79 -19.89
CA PHE A 466 2.22 15.45 -21.24
C PHE A 466 1.34 16.09 -22.32
N ILE A 467 0.01 15.93 -22.23
CA ILE A 467 -0.96 16.54 -23.15
C ILE A 467 -0.90 18.08 -23.07
N SER A 468 -0.80 18.70 -21.89
CA SER A 468 -0.65 20.16 -21.78
C SER A 468 0.68 20.68 -22.37
N ARG A 469 1.72 19.84 -22.45
CA ARG A 469 3.00 20.13 -23.12
C ARG A 469 2.94 19.90 -24.63
N ARG A 470 2.11 18.98 -25.12
CA ARG A 470 2.00 18.63 -26.55
C ARG A 470 0.89 19.38 -27.30
N ALA A 471 -0.28 19.59 -26.70
CA ALA A 471 -1.40 20.29 -27.34
C ALA A 471 -0.99 21.69 -27.89
N PRO A 472 -0.20 22.52 -27.18
CA PRO A 472 0.28 23.80 -27.69
C PRO A 472 1.38 23.73 -28.76
N LYS A 473 1.68 22.52 -29.27
CA LYS A 473 2.55 22.25 -30.43
C LYS A 473 1.76 21.76 -31.65
N LEU A 474 0.46 21.45 -31.53
CA LEU A 474 -0.35 20.94 -32.65
C LEU A 474 -0.63 21.98 -33.74
N VAL A 475 -0.53 23.27 -33.41
CA VAL A 475 -0.61 24.39 -34.35
C VAL A 475 0.58 25.32 -34.15
N ASP A 476 0.93 26.05 -35.20
CA ASP A 476 1.91 27.12 -35.11
C ASP A 476 1.39 28.28 -34.25
N ARG A 477 2.20 28.71 -33.28
CA ARG A 477 1.80 29.72 -32.27
C ARG A 477 1.80 31.16 -32.79
N GLU A 478 2.49 31.44 -33.89
CA GLU A 478 2.66 32.79 -34.42
C GLU A 478 1.68 33.09 -35.56
N THR A 479 1.33 32.05 -36.33
CA THR A 479 0.44 32.13 -37.50
C THR A 479 -0.92 31.46 -37.28
N GLY A 480 -1.08 30.65 -36.22
CA GLY A 480 -2.30 29.87 -35.93
C GLY A 480 -2.53 28.68 -36.87
N ARG A 481 -1.61 28.39 -37.80
CA ARG A 481 -1.79 27.40 -38.87
C ARG A 481 -1.40 25.98 -38.45
N ALA A 482 -1.95 24.99 -39.15
CA ALA A 482 -1.49 23.61 -39.06
C ALA A 482 -0.06 23.44 -39.60
N ARG A 483 0.60 22.35 -39.21
CA ARG A 483 1.92 21.92 -39.69
C ARG A 483 1.81 21.00 -40.91
N SER A 484 2.93 20.58 -41.46
CA SER A 484 2.99 19.54 -42.49
C SER A 484 2.51 18.19 -41.95
N ALA A 485 1.99 17.31 -42.81
CA ALA A 485 1.52 15.98 -42.37
C ALA A 485 2.63 15.16 -41.68
N SER A 486 3.88 15.30 -42.17
CA SER A 486 5.07 14.67 -41.60
C SER A 486 5.35 15.08 -40.15
N TYR A 487 5.09 16.33 -39.77
CA TYR A 487 5.16 16.80 -38.37
C TYR A 487 4.28 15.97 -37.43
N TYR A 488 3.04 15.69 -37.85
CA TYR A 488 2.09 14.91 -37.06
C TYR A 488 2.42 13.41 -37.08
N LYS A 489 2.92 12.87 -38.20
CA LYS A 489 3.43 11.48 -38.25
C LYS A 489 4.56 11.27 -37.24
N LEU A 490 5.50 12.22 -37.09
CA LEU A 490 6.53 12.16 -36.06
C LEU A 490 5.95 12.13 -34.63
N LEU A 491 4.82 12.80 -34.37
CA LEU A 491 4.10 12.69 -33.08
C LEU A 491 3.42 11.32 -32.90
N VAL A 492 2.89 10.70 -33.97
CA VAL A 492 2.42 9.29 -33.91
C VAL A 492 3.59 8.35 -33.59
N TYR A 493 4.74 8.56 -34.22
CA TYR A 493 5.93 7.73 -34.00
C TYR A 493 6.51 7.93 -32.58
N GLU A 494 6.48 9.15 -32.04
CA GLU A 494 6.77 9.42 -30.62
C GLU A 494 5.89 8.55 -29.72
N LEU A 495 4.57 8.53 -29.96
CA LEU A 495 3.62 7.73 -29.18
C LEU A 495 3.88 6.22 -29.32
N LEU A 496 4.12 5.71 -30.53
CA LEU A 496 4.47 4.31 -30.78
C LEU A 496 5.77 3.90 -30.07
N TYR A 497 6.77 4.78 -30.03
CA TYR A 497 8.01 4.57 -29.29
C TYR A 497 7.79 4.58 -27.77
N LEU A 498 7.18 5.65 -27.24
CA LEU A 498 6.94 5.83 -25.81
C LEU A 498 6.07 4.70 -25.24
N TRP A 499 5.02 4.26 -25.94
CA TRP A 499 4.18 3.14 -25.48
C TRP A 499 4.84 1.76 -25.60
N ASN A 500 5.98 1.64 -26.29
CA ASN A 500 6.64 0.36 -26.66
C ASN A 500 5.81 -0.47 -27.65
N ALA A 501 5.21 0.21 -28.64
CA ALA A 501 4.43 -0.39 -29.72
C ALA A 501 5.24 -0.60 -31.01
N LEU A 502 6.40 0.06 -31.19
CA LEU A 502 7.30 -0.20 -32.32
C LEU A 502 7.70 -1.67 -32.53
N PRO A 503 7.91 -2.52 -31.49
CA PRO A 503 8.17 -3.95 -31.69
C PRO A 503 7.02 -4.73 -32.33
N SER A 504 5.79 -4.20 -32.31
CA SER A 504 4.61 -4.78 -32.98
C SER A 504 4.45 -4.30 -34.43
N CYS A 505 5.27 -3.35 -34.91
CA CYS A 505 5.18 -2.83 -36.27
C CYS A 505 5.77 -3.81 -37.29
N SER A 506 5.21 -3.82 -38.51
CA SER A 506 5.76 -4.65 -39.58
C SER A 506 7.12 -4.09 -40.06
N THR A 507 7.92 -4.94 -40.70
CA THR A 507 9.19 -4.53 -41.34
C THR A 507 9.00 -3.43 -42.40
N GLU A 508 7.82 -3.38 -43.02
CA GLU A 508 7.42 -2.34 -43.97
C GLU A 508 7.08 -1.03 -43.26
N SER A 509 6.24 -1.07 -42.21
CA SER A 509 5.91 0.09 -41.39
C SER A 509 7.16 0.71 -40.74
N LEU A 510 8.09 -0.12 -40.26
CA LEU A 510 9.39 0.33 -39.72
C LEU A 510 10.27 1.01 -40.79
N ARG A 511 10.24 0.55 -42.05
CA ARG A 511 10.94 1.22 -43.17
C ARG A 511 10.27 2.53 -43.58
N SER A 512 8.93 2.60 -43.52
CA SER A 512 8.17 3.83 -43.75
C SER A 512 8.49 4.89 -42.69
N ILE A 513 8.52 4.50 -41.40
CA ILE A 513 8.98 5.35 -40.28
C ILE A 513 10.40 5.88 -40.55
N LEU A 514 11.34 5.01 -40.95
CA LEU A 514 12.72 5.40 -41.29
C LEU A 514 12.81 6.38 -42.47
N ALA A 515 11.98 6.23 -43.49
CA ALA A 515 11.98 7.13 -44.65
C ALA A 515 11.44 8.52 -44.27
N GLU A 516 10.33 8.57 -43.52
CA GLU A 516 9.69 9.80 -43.08
C GLU A 516 10.57 10.59 -42.09
N CYS A 517 11.23 9.92 -41.13
CA CYS A 517 12.14 10.59 -40.18
C CYS A 517 13.29 11.31 -40.90
N LYS A 518 13.92 10.65 -41.90
CA LYS A 518 15.00 11.23 -42.71
C LYS A 518 14.56 12.43 -43.52
N ALA A 519 13.34 12.41 -44.05
CA ALA A 519 12.78 13.52 -44.82
C ALA A 519 12.46 14.74 -43.93
N SER A 520 12.22 14.52 -42.63
CA SER A 520 11.57 15.51 -41.74
C SER A 520 12.51 16.19 -40.73
N HIS A 521 13.83 16.02 -40.84
CA HIS A 521 14.81 16.61 -39.89
C HIS A 521 14.70 18.14 -39.71
N SER A 522 14.17 18.87 -40.70
CA SER A 522 13.99 20.33 -40.67
C SER A 522 12.65 20.78 -40.07
N GLU A 523 11.67 19.88 -39.93
CA GLU A 523 10.32 20.18 -39.46
C GLU A 523 9.88 19.24 -38.32
N GLU A 524 10.82 18.77 -37.50
CA GLU A 524 10.47 17.90 -36.39
C GLU A 524 9.85 18.67 -35.20
N PRO A 525 8.87 18.09 -34.47
CA PRO A 525 8.19 18.76 -33.36
C PRO A 525 9.08 19.02 -32.13
N MET A 526 10.24 18.38 -32.08
CA MET A 526 11.24 18.39 -31.00
C MET A 526 12.61 18.05 -31.60
N ASP A 527 13.64 18.90 -31.41
CA ASP A 527 15.00 18.66 -31.92
C ASP A 527 15.51 17.25 -31.60
N GLY A 528 15.98 16.49 -32.60
CA GLY A 528 16.55 15.16 -32.44
C GLY A 528 15.53 14.04 -32.17
N LEU A 529 14.22 14.30 -32.26
CA LEU A 529 13.20 13.25 -32.22
C LEU A 529 13.33 12.29 -33.41
N SER A 530 13.57 12.83 -34.61
CA SER A 530 13.93 12.09 -35.83
C SER A 530 15.06 11.08 -35.57
N ASP A 531 16.20 11.56 -35.05
CA ASP A 531 17.36 10.72 -34.68
C ASP A 531 17.02 9.64 -33.64
N LEU A 532 16.18 9.94 -32.64
CA LEU A 532 15.73 8.96 -31.64
C LEU A 532 14.84 7.87 -32.27
N LEU A 533 13.89 8.26 -33.11
CA LEU A 533 12.95 7.36 -33.77
C LEU A 533 13.63 6.48 -34.82
N GLU A 534 14.55 7.05 -35.61
CA GLU A 534 15.41 6.25 -36.49
C GLU A 534 16.21 5.22 -35.70
N GLY A 535 16.85 5.64 -34.60
CA GLY A 535 17.61 4.75 -33.73
C GLY A 535 16.77 3.57 -33.24
N ALA A 536 15.53 3.84 -32.81
CA ALA A 536 14.58 2.83 -32.35
C ALA A 536 14.10 1.88 -33.46
N ALA A 537 13.86 2.40 -34.67
CA ALA A 537 13.41 1.62 -35.82
C ALA A 537 14.53 0.73 -36.38
N TYR A 538 15.76 1.24 -36.57
CA TYR A 538 16.92 0.40 -36.89
C TYR A 538 17.14 -0.70 -35.84
N SER A 539 16.94 -0.39 -34.55
CA SER A 539 17.04 -1.38 -33.48
C SER A 539 15.99 -2.51 -33.58
N GLN A 540 14.81 -2.27 -34.17
CA GLN A 540 13.82 -3.33 -34.40
C GLN A 540 14.14 -4.12 -35.68
N LEU A 541 14.74 -3.48 -36.69
CA LEU A 541 15.22 -4.12 -37.92
C LEU A 541 16.54 -4.90 -37.73
N GLY A 542 17.19 -4.80 -36.57
CA GLY A 542 18.44 -5.49 -36.25
C GLY A 542 19.72 -4.72 -36.60
N ASP A 543 19.62 -3.56 -37.24
CA ASP A 543 20.79 -2.71 -37.55
C ASP A 543 21.24 -1.94 -36.30
N ARG A 544 22.09 -2.61 -35.52
CA ARG A 544 22.65 -2.09 -34.28
C ARG A 544 23.64 -0.94 -34.50
N GLU A 545 24.31 -0.87 -35.65
CA GLU A 545 25.30 0.17 -35.93
C GLU A 545 24.63 1.49 -36.33
N ALA A 546 23.67 1.45 -37.27
CA ALA A 546 22.85 2.61 -37.59
C ALA A 546 22.07 3.08 -36.36
N SER A 547 21.48 2.15 -35.59
CA SER A 547 20.80 2.48 -34.32
C SER A 547 21.70 3.26 -33.35
N THR A 548 22.90 2.73 -33.08
CA THR A 548 23.91 3.35 -32.20
C THR A 548 24.37 4.72 -32.73
N ARG A 549 24.51 4.86 -34.06
CA ARG A 549 24.86 6.12 -34.72
C ARG A 549 23.77 7.18 -34.58
N CYS A 550 22.51 6.83 -34.80
CA CYS A 550 21.37 7.76 -34.68
C CYS A 550 21.21 8.26 -33.23
N TYR A 551 21.28 7.40 -32.21
CA TYR A 551 21.27 7.87 -30.82
C TYR A 551 22.46 8.79 -30.48
N ARG A 552 23.66 8.51 -31.03
CA ARG A 552 24.82 9.40 -30.89
C ARG A 552 24.65 10.73 -31.63
N ASN A 553 23.86 10.79 -32.70
CA ASN A 553 23.52 12.04 -33.40
C ASN A 553 22.48 12.87 -32.64
N CYS A 554 21.40 12.25 -32.16
CA CYS A 554 20.42 12.86 -31.24
C CYS A 554 21.12 13.61 -30.10
N LEU A 555 22.08 12.95 -29.43
CA LEU A 555 22.81 13.49 -28.28
C LEU A 555 23.87 14.56 -28.65
N LYS A 556 24.29 14.64 -29.91
CA LYS A 556 25.11 15.77 -30.41
C LYS A 556 24.24 16.99 -30.70
N ARG A 557 23.04 16.80 -31.27
CA ARG A 557 22.07 17.86 -31.57
C ARG A 557 21.45 18.45 -30.30
N ARG A 558 21.28 17.63 -29.25
CA ARG A 558 20.77 18.01 -27.91
C ARG A 558 21.89 18.05 -26.84
N PRO A 559 22.79 19.04 -26.83
CA PRO A 559 23.73 19.21 -25.73
C PRO A 559 22.99 19.68 -24.46
N ALA A 560 23.45 19.23 -23.29
CA ALA A 560 22.77 19.43 -22.01
C ALA A 560 22.47 20.90 -21.64
N SER A 561 23.20 21.86 -22.22
CA SER A 561 22.99 23.30 -22.02
C SER A 561 21.82 23.89 -22.83
N LYS A 562 21.32 23.19 -23.85
CA LYS A 562 20.13 23.55 -24.64
C LYS A 562 18.90 22.68 -24.31
N ASP A 563 19.08 21.64 -23.51
CA ASP A 563 18.09 20.61 -23.20
C ASP A 563 17.10 21.05 -22.10
N SER A 564 16.55 22.26 -22.21
CA SER A 564 15.61 22.84 -21.22
C SER A 564 14.15 22.45 -21.45
N LEU A 565 13.80 22.08 -22.68
CA LEU A 565 12.48 21.60 -23.10
C LEU A 565 12.65 20.21 -23.74
N ASP A 566 11.69 19.31 -23.54
CA ASP A 566 11.64 17.99 -24.19
C ASP A 566 12.83 17.04 -23.85
N GLN A 567 13.33 17.12 -22.60
CA GLN A 567 14.42 16.28 -22.06
C GLN A 567 14.23 14.77 -22.19
N HIS A 568 12.99 14.29 -22.37
CA HIS A 568 12.73 12.87 -22.56
C HIS A 568 13.45 12.36 -23.82
N VAL A 569 13.54 13.15 -24.90
CA VAL A 569 14.23 12.74 -26.14
C VAL A 569 15.66 12.32 -25.83
N SER A 570 16.43 13.15 -25.13
CA SER A 570 17.80 12.86 -24.71
C SER A 570 17.90 11.77 -23.64
N ALA A 571 16.98 11.72 -22.67
CA ALA A 571 16.99 10.71 -21.62
C ALA A 571 16.75 9.31 -22.18
N PHE A 572 15.77 9.17 -23.07
CA PHE A 572 15.48 7.93 -23.78
C PHE A 572 16.61 7.57 -24.77
N ALA A 573 17.20 8.54 -25.49
CA ALA A 573 18.37 8.29 -26.35
C ALA A 573 19.60 7.79 -25.57
N LEU A 574 19.86 8.31 -24.36
CA LEU A 574 20.89 7.75 -23.47
C LEU A 574 20.54 6.33 -23.01
N TYR A 575 19.30 6.07 -22.61
CA TYR A 575 18.90 4.72 -22.20
C TYR A 575 19.11 3.69 -23.32
N GLU A 576 18.66 4.01 -24.53
CA GLU A 576 18.77 3.11 -25.68
C GLU A 576 20.23 2.91 -26.11
N LEU A 577 21.03 3.99 -26.19
CA LEU A 577 22.46 3.89 -26.47
C LEU A 577 23.18 3.03 -25.42
N GLY A 578 22.89 3.24 -24.13
CA GLY A 578 23.47 2.45 -23.05
C GLY A 578 23.09 0.97 -23.13
N ARG A 579 21.82 0.67 -23.43
CA ARG A 579 21.32 -0.69 -23.65
C ARG A 579 21.98 -1.37 -24.87
N ALA A 580 22.15 -0.62 -25.96
CA ALA A 580 22.81 -1.10 -27.17
C ALA A 580 24.30 -1.40 -26.94
N LEU A 581 24.99 -0.62 -26.11
CA LEU A 581 26.41 -0.84 -25.79
C LEU A 581 26.63 -1.97 -24.78
N CYS A 582 25.77 -2.10 -23.75
CA CYS A 582 25.81 -3.21 -22.78
C CYS A 582 25.62 -4.61 -23.38
N SER A 583 25.26 -4.72 -24.66
CA SER A 583 25.04 -5.99 -25.37
C SER A 583 26.25 -6.42 -26.22
N GLY A 584 27.46 -5.91 -25.94
CA GLY A 584 28.68 -6.12 -26.71
C GLY A 584 29.95 -5.82 -25.89
N SER A 585 31.08 -5.56 -26.54
CA SER A 585 32.38 -5.34 -25.88
C SER A 585 32.48 -4.11 -24.97
N SER A 586 31.57 -3.13 -25.12
CA SER A 586 31.57 -1.87 -24.36
C SER A 586 30.61 -1.90 -23.15
N ILE A 587 30.66 -2.94 -22.32
CA ILE A 587 29.73 -3.12 -21.19
C ILE A 587 29.82 -1.95 -20.19
N GLU A 588 31.03 -1.53 -19.85
CA GLU A 588 31.32 -0.42 -18.93
C GLU A 588 30.91 0.94 -19.50
N GLU A 589 31.09 1.18 -20.82
CA GLU A 589 30.59 2.38 -21.52
C GLU A 589 29.07 2.46 -21.40
N GLY A 590 28.38 1.35 -21.70
CA GLY A 590 26.93 1.25 -21.60
C GLY A 590 26.42 1.42 -20.16
N ARG A 591 27.11 0.82 -19.17
CA ARG A 591 26.78 0.97 -17.74
C ARG A 591 26.91 2.44 -17.30
N CYS A 592 27.96 3.14 -17.72
CA CYS A 592 28.17 4.56 -17.48
C CYS A 592 27.07 5.41 -18.12
N ILE A 593 26.71 5.13 -19.37
CA ILE A 593 25.65 5.86 -20.11
C ILE A 593 24.26 5.64 -19.48
N LEU A 594 23.95 4.43 -19.00
CA LEU A 594 22.72 4.14 -18.25
C LEU A 594 22.68 4.90 -16.90
N GLN A 595 23.80 5.03 -16.20
CA GLN A 595 23.90 5.85 -14.99
C GLN A 595 23.75 7.35 -15.29
N ARG A 596 24.27 7.81 -16.43
CA ARG A 596 24.10 9.20 -16.92
C ARG A 596 22.63 9.50 -17.21
N ALA A 597 21.91 8.58 -17.87
CA ALA A 597 20.46 8.72 -18.13
C ALA A 597 19.63 8.96 -16.86
N GLN A 598 19.97 8.29 -15.75
CA GLN A 598 19.29 8.45 -14.45
C GLN A 598 19.73 9.71 -13.66
N SER A 599 20.89 10.31 -13.97
CA SER A 599 21.47 11.37 -13.15
C SER A 599 21.42 12.76 -13.78
N GLN A 600 21.42 12.84 -15.11
CA GLN A 600 21.50 14.09 -15.88
C GLN A 600 20.13 14.76 -16.12
N TYR A 601 19.06 13.98 -16.30
CA TYR A 601 17.72 14.48 -16.67
C TYR A 601 16.68 14.18 -15.58
N LYS A 602 15.68 15.07 -15.42
CA LYS A 602 14.61 14.97 -14.41
C LYS A 602 13.32 15.68 -14.84
N GLU A 603 12.20 15.31 -14.23
CA GLU A 603 10.87 15.96 -14.38
C GLU A 603 10.31 15.92 -15.83
N TYR A 604 10.90 15.05 -16.67
CA TYR A 604 10.53 14.83 -18.06
C TYR A 604 9.40 13.79 -18.22
N ASP A 605 8.79 13.78 -19.41
CA ASP A 605 7.70 12.87 -19.76
C ASP A 605 8.13 11.39 -19.55
N PHE A 606 7.38 10.66 -18.71
CA PHE A 606 7.59 9.24 -18.39
C PHE A 606 8.91 8.87 -17.66
N GLU A 607 9.53 9.80 -16.90
CA GLU A 607 10.74 9.55 -16.08
C GLU A 607 10.63 8.28 -15.20
N SER A 608 9.48 8.05 -14.57
CA SER A 608 9.26 6.89 -13.69
C SER A 608 9.43 5.55 -14.42
N ARG A 609 8.85 5.46 -15.63
CA ARG A 609 8.90 4.29 -16.52
C ARG A 609 10.31 4.07 -17.07
N LEU A 610 11.02 5.14 -17.43
CA LEU A 610 12.39 5.04 -17.90
C LEU A 610 13.36 4.61 -16.77
N ASN A 611 13.16 5.07 -15.53
CA ASN A 611 13.94 4.63 -14.38
C ASN A 611 13.78 3.13 -14.07
N VAL A 612 12.57 2.56 -14.24
CA VAL A 612 12.36 1.10 -14.14
C VAL A 612 13.15 0.37 -15.22
N ARG A 613 13.10 0.84 -16.48
CA ARG A 613 13.87 0.27 -17.61
C ARG A 613 15.38 0.34 -17.39
N ILE A 614 15.90 1.47 -16.92
CA ILE A 614 17.33 1.67 -16.59
C ILE A 614 17.75 0.69 -15.50
N HIS A 615 16.96 0.52 -14.42
CA HIS A 615 17.31 -0.44 -13.37
C HIS A 615 17.26 -1.89 -13.85
N ALA A 616 16.26 -2.27 -14.66
CA ALA A 616 16.16 -3.62 -15.22
C ALA A 616 17.37 -3.95 -16.12
N ALA A 617 17.84 -2.98 -16.91
CA ALA A 617 19.07 -3.11 -17.70
C ALA A 617 20.32 -3.23 -16.81
N LEU A 618 20.50 -2.32 -15.84
CA LEU A 618 21.64 -2.35 -14.92
C LEU A 618 21.69 -3.66 -14.10
N LYS A 619 20.55 -4.18 -13.63
CA LYS A 619 20.50 -5.45 -12.88
C LYS A 619 20.90 -6.66 -13.73
N LYS A 620 20.60 -6.67 -15.04
CA LYS A 620 21.11 -7.70 -15.97
C LYS A 620 22.63 -7.59 -16.15
N VAL A 621 23.16 -6.36 -16.17
CA VAL A 621 24.60 -6.04 -16.35
C VAL A 621 25.42 -6.13 -15.04
N SER A 622 24.78 -6.43 -13.92
CA SER A 622 25.41 -6.65 -12.60
C SER A 622 25.32 -8.11 -12.10
N LEU A 623 24.70 -9.01 -12.86
CA LEU A 623 24.77 -10.45 -12.61
C LEU A 623 25.97 -11.02 -13.38
N PRO A 624 27.03 -11.56 -12.73
CA PRO A 624 28.15 -12.15 -13.44
C PRO A 624 27.68 -13.31 -14.32
N GLY A 625 28.10 -13.30 -15.58
CA GLY A 625 27.94 -14.47 -16.45
C GLY A 625 28.80 -15.62 -15.92
N ALA A 626 28.18 -16.77 -15.65
CA ALA A 626 28.89 -17.96 -15.22
C ALA A 626 29.65 -18.59 -16.41
N LYS A 627 30.77 -17.98 -16.81
CA LYS A 627 31.71 -18.52 -17.80
C LYS A 627 33.18 -18.11 -17.57
N ASP A 628 33.45 -16.88 -17.13
CA ASP A 628 34.82 -16.41 -16.98
C ASP A 628 35.38 -16.71 -15.58
N ARG A 629 35.95 -17.91 -15.44
CA ARG A 629 36.67 -18.35 -14.24
C ARG A 629 38.11 -18.77 -14.59
N MET A 630 38.95 -17.82 -14.98
CA MET A 630 40.42 -17.99 -15.00
C MET A 630 41.16 -16.66 -14.90
N ASN A 631 42.23 -16.65 -14.09
CA ASN A 631 43.44 -15.80 -14.14
C ASN A 631 43.20 -14.27 -14.32
N TYR A 632 43.35 -13.43 -13.30
CA TYR A 632 44.58 -13.26 -12.51
C TYR A 632 44.35 -12.53 -11.18
N GLU A 633 44.94 -13.03 -10.09
CA GLU A 633 45.36 -12.20 -8.97
C GLU A 633 46.86 -11.88 -9.15
N SER A 634 47.23 -10.61 -9.38
CA SER A 634 48.51 -9.99 -9.01
C SER A 634 48.69 -8.64 -9.72
N ALA A 635 48.75 -7.56 -8.95
CA ALA A 635 49.66 -6.40 -9.16
C ALA A 635 49.44 -5.40 -8.01
N TYR A 636 50.42 -5.27 -7.10
CA TYR A 636 50.39 -4.25 -6.05
C TYR A 636 50.98 -2.92 -6.55
N SER A 637 50.54 -1.82 -5.92
CA SER A 637 51.21 -0.52 -5.83
C SER A 637 51.47 0.32 -7.09
N PHE A 638 51.12 1.60 -7.00
CA PHE A 638 52.04 2.67 -7.41
C PHE A 638 51.91 3.88 -6.47
N ASN A 639 52.95 4.72 -6.40
CA ASN A 639 53.13 5.69 -5.32
C ASN A 639 52.71 7.13 -5.68
N VAL A 640 52.58 7.98 -4.66
CA VAL A 640 52.12 9.38 -4.76
C VAL A 640 53.28 10.36 -5.01
N GLY A 641 53.08 11.41 -5.82
CA GLY A 641 54.00 12.56 -5.86
C GLY A 641 53.65 13.69 -6.84
N ASN A 642 53.21 14.84 -6.29
CA ASN A 642 53.17 16.20 -6.90
C ASN A 642 52.30 16.40 -8.17
N CYS A 643 51.67 17.55 -8.46
CA CYS A 643 51.52 18.87 -7.81
C CYS A 643 50.29 19.60 -8.45
N PRO A 644 49.93 20.83 -8.06
CA PRO A 644 49.80 21.45 -6.73
C PRO A 644 48.31 21.69 -6.36
N ALA A 645 48.02 22.21 -5.16
CA ALA A 645 46.64 22.47 -4.72
C ALA A 645 46.16 23.91 -5.02
N GLN A 646 44.91 24.05 -5.46
CA GLN A 646 44.08 25.24 -5.20
C GLN A 646 42.71 24.81 -4.66
N LEU A 647 42.35 25.26 -3.47
CA LEU A 647 41.08 24.92 -2.83
C LEU A 647 39.93 25.75 -3.38
N LYS A 648 38.92 25.09 -3.96
CA LYS A 648 37.52 25.56 -3.95
C LYS A 648 36.61 24.43 -3.47
N HIS A 649 35.84 24.68 -2.41
CA HIS A 649 35.03 23.66 -1.74
C HIS A 649 33.90 23.12 -2.64
N CYS A 650 33.95 21.82 -2.96
CA CYS A 650 32.79 21.08 -3.46
C CYS A 650 32.26 20.12 -2.38
N ARG A 651 31.06 20.40 -1.85
CA ARG A 651 30.37 19.51 -0.89
C ARG A 651 29.85 18.25 -1.61
N LYS A 652 30.10 17.06 -1.05
CA LYS A 652 29.60 15.78 -1.56
C LYS A 652 28.05 15.72 -1.47
N PRO A 653 27.30 15.46 -2.56
CA PRO A 653 25.84 15.28 -2.50
C PRO A 653 25.47 13.85 -2.06
N ALA A 654 24.93 13.69 -0.85
CA ALA A 654 24.78 12.36 -0.23
C ALA A 654 23.38 11.72 -0.36
N TRP A 655 23.28 10.62 -1.12
CA TRP A 655 22.45 9.39 -0.98
C TRP A 655 20.94 9.40 -0.60
N TYR A 656 20.34 10.47 -0.05
CA TYR A 656 19.01 10.40 0.61
C TYR A 656 17.83 10.92 -0.24
N CYS A 657 18.08 11.72 -1.29
CA CYS A 657 17.05 12.35 -2.14
C CYS A 657 16.29 11.39 -3.09
N LYS A 658 16.02 10.14 -2.70
CA LYS A 658 15.47 9.10 -3.59
C LYS A 658 14.28 8.29 -3.05
N PHE A 659 13.89 8.38 -1.77
CA PHE A 659 13.30 7.20 -1.11
C PHE A 659 11.81 7.16 -0.69
N ILE A 660 11.01 8.23 -0.75
CA ILE A 660 9.60 8.18 -0.28
C ILE A 660 8.58 8.46 -1.39
N LYS A 661 8.75 9.51 -2.21
CA LYS A 661 7.71 10.00 -3.14
C LYS A 661 7.08 8.93 -4.07
N PRO A 662 7.81 7.97 -4.69
CA PRO A 662 7.17 7.03 -5.61
C PRO A 662 6.45 5.84 -4.92
N PHE A 663 6.42 5.75 -3.58
CA PHE A 663 5.98 4.52 -2.88
C PHE A 663 4.49 4.24 -3.08
N PHE A 664 3.65 5.15 -2.60
CA PHE A 664 2.21 5.14 -2.83
C PHE A 664 1.87 5.29 -4.31
N SER A 665 2.75 5.94 -5.08
CA SER A 665 2.62 6.06 -6.54
C SER A 665 2.63 4.69 -7.22
N PHE A 666 3.58 3.81 -6.87
CA PHE A 666 3.80 2.59 -7.63
C PHE A 666 3.15 1.32 -7.07
N VAL A 667 2.91 1.20 -5.75
CA VAL A 667 2.15 0.04 -5.20
C VAL A 667 0.78 -0.09 -5.87
N VAL A 668 0.15 1.06 -6.14
CA VAL A 668 -1.09 1.14 -6.90
C VAL A 668 -0.82 0.94 -8.40
N SER A 669 0.29 1.44 -8.95
CA SER A 669 0.71 1.23 -10.35
C SER A 669 1.05 -0.21 -10.78
N VAL A 670 0.80 -1.23 -9.96
CA VAL A 670 0.76 -2.63 -10.41
C VAL A 670 -0.63 -3.23 -10.28
N MET A 671 -1.35 -2.94 -9.20
CA MET A 671 -2.70 -3.42 -8.98
C MET A 671 -3.70 -2.78 -9.95
N LEU A 672 -3.52 -1.48 -10.20
CA LEU A 672 -4.22 -0.69 -11.21
C LEU A 672 -3.70 -1.03 -12.63
N ALA A 673 -2.69 -1.91 -12.76
CA ALA A 673 -2.26 -2.55 -14.01
C ALA A 673 -2.94 -3.91 -14.24
N LEU A 674 -3.58 -4.48 -13.22
CA LEU A 674 -4.56 -5.57 -13.36
C LEU A 674 -5.95 -5.03 -13.74
N SER A 675 -6.22 -3.75 -13.42
CA SER A 675 -7.15 -2.90 -14.19
C SER A 675 -6.50 -2.13 -15.34
N MET A 676 -5.38 -2.67 -15.83
CA MET A 676 -5.04 -2.60 -17.24
C MET A 676 -4.77 -1.18 -17.76
N SER A 677 -5.50 -0.71 -18.79
CA SER A 677 -5.22 0.55 -19.49
C SER A 677 -5.54 1.80 -18.66
N HIS A 678 -6.19 1.63 -17.50
CA HIS A 678 -6.71 2.65 -16.59
C HIS A 678 -5.61 3.40 -15.80
N LEU A 679 -4.33 3.06 -16.05
CA LEU A 679 -3.18 3.43 -15.23
C LEU A 679 -2.23 4.48 -15.80
N CYS A 680 -2.17 4.61 -17.13
CA CYS A 680 -1.26 5.56 -17.79
C CYS A 680 -1.52 7.03 -17.36
N GLU A 681 -2.68 7.27 -16.76
CA GLU A 681 -3.18 8.56 -16.31
C GLU A 681 -2.94 8.84 -14.80
N LYS A 682 -2.73 7.83 -13.95
CA LYS A 682 -2.93 7.99 -12.48
C LYS A 682 -1.70 8.49 -11.69
N TYR A 683 -0.45 8.34 -12.17
CA TYR A 683 0.73 8.42 -11.28
C TYR A 683 2.01 9.09 -11.81
N SER A 684 2.26 10.34 -11.40
CA SER A 684 3.50 10.77 -10.72
C SER A 684 3.47 12.28 -10.40
N SER A 685 2.91 12.65 -9.26
CA SER A 685 3.12 13.94 -8.58
C SER A 685 4.26 13.81 -7.54
N ASP A 686 4.88 14.85 -6.98
CA ASP A 686 4.53 16.28 -6.91
C ASP A 686 5.82 17.15 -6.81
N ASN A 687 5.74 18.45 -7.16
CA ASN A 687 6.85 19.39 -7.26
C ASN A 687 7.13 20.26 -6.00
N SER A 688 6.60 19.91 -4.81
CA SER A 688 6.97 20.51 -3.50
C SER A 688 8.46 20.44 -3.10
N PHE A 689 9.36 19.98 -3.97
CA PHE A 689 10.64 19.43 -3.57
C PHE A 689 11.83 20.41 -3.56
N ARG A 690 11.72 21.59 -4.20
CA ARG A 690 12.82 22.57 -4.24
C ARG A 690 13.13 23.16 -2.85
N THR A 691 12.12 23.38 -2.01
CA THR A 691 12.27 23.88 -0.64
C THR A 691 12.78 22.76 0.29
N ILE A 692 12.07 21.62 0.33
CA ILE A 692 12.38 20.44 1.17
C ILE A 692 13.82 19.94 0.99
N LYS A 693 14.42 20.13 -0.20
CA LYS A 693 15.82 19.80 -0.49
C LYS A 693 16.84 20.53 0.41
N SER A 694 16.51 21.71 0.92
CA SER A 694 17.30 22.43 1.93
C SER A 694 17.27 21.65 3.26
N ASP A 695 16.06 21.43 3.76
CA ASP A 695 15.74 20.97 5.11
C ASP A 695 16.20 19.52 5.36
N LEU A 696 16.07 18.68 4.32
CA LEU A 696 16.49 17.29 4.33
C LEU A 696 18.01 17.11 4.46
N SER A 697 18.79 18.18 4.29
CA SER A 697 20.23 18.17 4.59
C SER A 697 20.52 18.34 6.09
N THR A 698 19.74 19.19 6.76
CA THR A 698 19.85 19.51 8.20
C THR A 698 19.35 18.36 9.09
N LEU A 699 18.27 17.69 8.68
CA LEU A 699 17.75 16.49 9.37
C LEU A 699 18.78 15.33 9.39
N ARG A 700 19.68 15.29 8.41
CA ARG A 700 20.65 14.18 8.29
C ARG A 700 21.67 14.18 9.42
N SER A 701 22.15 15.35 9.83
CA SER A 701 23.15 15.50 10.90
C SER A 701 22.58 15.12 12.27
N THR A 702 21.33 15.49 12.56
CA THR A 702 20.65 15.13 13.82
C THR A 702 20.36 13.63 13.91
N VAL A 703 19.95 12.97 12.81
CA VAL A 703 19.76 11.51 12.82
C VAL A 703 21.08 10.76 13.03
N SER A 704 22.22 11.28 12.56
CA SER A 704 23.55 10.69 12.90
C SER A 704 24.01 10.95 14.34
N LEU A 705 23.50 11.99 15.02
CA LEU A 705 23.69 12.16 16.47
C LEU A 705 22.89 11.11 17.25
N LEU A 706 21.57 11.06 16.99
CA LEU A 706 20.65 10.13 17.64
C LEU A 706 21.07 8.66 17.45
N SER A 707 21.64 8.30 16.30
CA SER A 707 22.17 6.95 16.05
C SER A 707 23.42 6.60 16.87
N ASN A 708 24.13 7.59 17.43
CA ASN A 708 25.21 7.37 18.40
C ASN A 708 24.67 7.33 19.84
N GLU A 709 23.68 8.16 20.17
CA GLU A 709 23.04 8.18 21.51
C GLU A 709 22.22 6.91 21.79
N VAL A 710 21.54 6.36 20.77
CA VAL A 710 20.89 5.04 20.88
C VAL A 710 21.89 3.91 21.08
N ARG A 711 23.13 4.06 20.59
CA ARG A 711 24.20 3.07 20.78
C ARG A 711 24.74 3.11 22.22
N THR A 712 24.97 4.29 22.80
CA THR A 712 25.34 4.39 24.23
C THR A 712 24.20 3.97 25.17
N LEU A 713 22.94 4.19 24.79
CA LEU A 713 21.77 3.63 25.50
C LEU A 713 21.61 2.10 25.37
N MET A 714 22.25 1.46 24.38
CA MET A 714 22.36 0.00 24.33
C MET A 714 23.45 -0.52 25.25
N GLU A 715 24.52 0.23 25.46
CA GLU A 715 25.67 -0.14 26.31
C GLU A 715 25.28 -0.12 27.81
N THR A 716 24.43 0.80 28.26
CA THR A 716 23.91 0.86 29.66
C THR A 716 22.88 -0.24 29.99
N LYS A 717 22.30 -0.89 28.97
CA LYS A 717 21.23 -1.89 29.14
C LYS A 717 21.69 -3.16 29.86
N ASP A 718 22.91 -3.61 29.61
CA ASP A 718 23.43 -4.83 30.24
C ASP A 718 23.86 -4.61 31.71
N GLU A 719 24.17 -3.37 32.12
CA GLU A 719 24.35 -3.01 33.54
C GLU A 719 23.04 -3.19 34.33
N PHE A 720 21.93 -2.69 33.78
CA PHE A 720 20.60 -2.82 34.41
C PHE A 720 20.15 -4.29 34.52
N LYS A 721 20.51 -5.10 33.52
CA LYS A 721 20.27 -6.55 33.47
C LYS A 721 21.10 -7.33 34.51
N SER A 722 22.24 -6.79 34.94
CA SER A 722 23.02 -7.33 36.07
C SER A 722 22.28 -7.11 37.39
N LYS A 723 21.88 -5.86 37.68
CA LYS A 723 21.18 -5.47 38.92
C LYS A 723 19.83 -6.19 39.09
N LEU A 724 19.09 -6.43 38.00
CA LEU A 724 17.84 -7.20 38.03
C LEU A 724 18.05 -8.66 38.49
N LYS A 725 19.26 -9.20 38.37
CA LYS A 725 19.61 -10.58 38.76
C LYS A 725 19.79 -10.73 40.27
N GLU A 726 20.20 -9.68 40.98
CA GLU A 726 20.32 -9.67 42.44
C GLU A 726 18.95 -9.68 43.11
N VAL A 727 17.98 -8.92 42.59
CA VAL A 727 16.60 -8.83 43.12
C VAL A 727 15.90 -10.19 43.15
N VAL A 728 16.14 -11.03 42.14
CA VAL A 728 15.53 -12.38 42.04
C VAL A 728 15.99 -13.30 43.18
N CYS A 729 17.20 -13.12 43.74
CA CYS A 729 17.69 -13.91 44.87
C CYS A 729 17.03 -13.57 46.22
N VAL A 730 16.28 -12.46 46.32
CA VAL A 730 15.67 -12.02 47.59
C VAL A 730 14.27 -12.61 47.81
N MET A 731 13.54 -12.93 46.73
CA MET A 731 12.14 -13.37 46.79
C MET A 731 11.86 -14.60 47.70
N PRO A 732 12.71 -15.65 47.80
CA PRO A 732 12.40 -16.80 48.65
C PRO A 732 12.15 -16.42 50.12
N LYS A 733 12.98 -15.51 50.66
CA LYS A 733 12.91 -15.08 52.07
C LYS A 733 11.61 -14.35 52.43
N LEU A 734 10.91 -13.79 51.44
CA LEU A 734 9.63 -13.12 51.62
C LEU A 734 8.46 -14.13 51.67
N SER A 735 8.60 -15.27 50.99
CA SER A 735 7.58 -16.33 50.97
C SER A 735 7.45 -17.01 52.34
N ASP A 736 8.57 -17.28 53.01
CA ASP A 736 8.59 -17.97 54.30
C ASP A 736 7.94 -17.13 55.41
N ALA A 737 8.20 -15.81 55.41
CA ALA A 737 7.60 -14.88 56.37
C ALA A 737 6.07 -14.79 56.26
N ILE A 738 5.54 -14.84 55.04
CA ILE A 738 4.08 -14.85 54.79
C ILE A 738 3.43 -16.14 55.30
N HIS A 739 4.16 -17.25 55.28
CA HIS A 739 3.63 -18.53 55.73
C HIS A 739 3.46 -18.63 57.25
N HIS A 740 4.28 -17.90 58.02
CA HIS A 740 4.26 -17.91 59.49
C HIS A 740 3.09 -17.09 60.07
N LEU A 741 2.78 -15.94 59.47
CA LEU A 741 1.66 -15.06 59.85
C LEU A 741 0.28 -15.71 59.65
N ARG A 742 0.19 -16.70 58.76
CA ARG A 742 -1.07 -17.39 58.43
C ARG A 742 -1.59 -18.29 59.55
N THR A 743 -0.74 -18.62 60.53
CA THR A 743 -1.04 -19.59 61.60
C THR A 743 -1.64 -18.98 62.86
N GLU A 744 -1.57 -17.65 63.06
CA GLU A 744 -2.06 -16.99 64.28
C GLU A 744 -3.48 -16.42 64.14
N VAL A 745 -3.94 -16.13 62.93
CA VAL A 745 -5.23 -15.46 62.68
C VAL A 745 -6.31 -16.49 62.32
N SER A 746 -6.67 -17.33 63.28
CA SER A 746 -7.64 -18.43 63.09
C SER A 746 -8.59 -18.67 64.27
N GLU A 747 -9.09 -17.62 64.91
CA GLU A 747 -10.25 -17.73 65.81
C GLU A 747 -11.10 -16.44 65.80
N GLY A 748 -12.36 -16.53 65.34
CA GLY A 748 -13.40 -15.50 65.50
C GLY A 748 -13.84 -14.72 64.24
N ILE A 749 -15.18 -14.66 64.07
CA ILE A 749 -16.03 -13.80 63.18
C ILE A 749 -16.66 -14.55 61.97
N ASP A 750 -17.76 -15.26 62.25
CA ASP A 750 -18.54 -16.03 61.25
C ASP A 750 -19.80 -15.33 60.69
N THR A 751 -20.08 -14.07 61.05
CA THR A 751 -21.33 -13.39 60.63
C THR A 751 -21.13 -12.21 59.66
N HIS A 752 -19.90 -11.71 59.51
CA HIS A 752 -19.58 -10.66 58.53
C HIS A 752 -19.14 -11.25 57.18
N THR A 753 -18.38 -12.35 57.24
CA THR A 753 -17.74 -13.03 56.10
C THR A 753 -18.74 -13.48 55.03
N GLN A 754 -19.89 -14.03 55.44
CA GLN A 754 -20.91 -14.51 54.49
C GLN A 754 -21.48 -13.39 53.59
N LYS A 755 -21.70 -12.19 54.14
CA LYS A 755 -22.19 -11.03 53.37
C LYS A 755 -21.15 -10.47 52.41
N LEU A 756 -19.86 -10.58 52.75
CA LEU A 756 -18.76 -10.24 51.85
C LEU A 756 -18.60 -11.26 50.72
N LEU A 757 -18.80 -12.55 51.00
CA LEU A 757 -18.76 -13.61 49.98
C LEU A 757 -19.89 -13.47 48.95
N ASP A 758 -21.12 -13.15 49.36
CA ASP A 758 -22.22 -12.85 48.42
C ASP A 758 -21.93 -11.60 47.58
N ALA A 759 -21.39 -10.53 48.19
CA ALA A 759 -21.02 -9.29 47.50
C ALA A 759 -19.88 -9.49 46.49
N LEU A 760 -18.95 -10.40 46.77
CA LEU A 760 -17.81 -10.76 45.92
C LEU A 760 -18.08 -11.98 45.01
N SER A 761 -19.32 -12.50 44.98
CA SER A 761 -19.67 -13.64 44.13
C SER A 761 -19.43 -13.35 42.64
N PRO A 762 -19.02 -14.34 41.82
CA PRO A 762 -18.60 -14.10 40.44
C PRO A 762 -19.63 -13.37 39.57
N ASP A 763 -20.93 -13.66 39.74
CA ASP A 763 -21.98 -12.98 38.98
C ASP A 763 -22.30 -11.58 39.50
N ASN A 764 -22.15 -11.28 40.80
CA ASN A 764 -22.26 -9.90 41.31
C ASN A 764 -21.07 -9.04 40.85
N VAL A 765 -19.85 -9.58 40.90
CA VAL A 765 -18.64 -8.91 40.36
C VAL A 765 -18.79 -8.66 38.85
N LYS A 766 -19.24 -9.67 38.08
CA LYS A 766 -19.51 -9.56 36.64
C LYS A 766 -20.64 -8.57 36.32
N LYS A 767 -21.69 -8.49 37.13
CA LYS A 767 -22.77 -7.51 37.01
C LYS A 767 -22.28 -6.08 37.31
N MET A 768 -21.42 -5.91 38.32
CA MET A 768 -20.77 -4.65 38.64
C MET A 768 -19.82 -4.21 37.51
N VAL A 769 -18.92 -5.08 37.04
CA VAL A 769 -18.02 -4.79 35.92
C VAL A 769 -18.79 -4.47 34.64
N LYS A 770 -19.88 -5.20 34.33
CA LYS A 770 -20.74 -4.89 33.18
C LYS A 770 -21.38 -3.51 33.30
N LYS A 771 -21.90 -3.15 34.48
CA LYS A 771 -22.51 -1.84 34.73
C LYS A 771 -21.50 -0.69 34.58
N GLU A 772 -20.29 -0.85 35.12
CA GLU A 772 -19.26 0.19 35.02
C GLU A 772 -18.68 0.30 33.59
N LEU A 773 -18.66 -0.80 32.81
CA LEU A 773 -18.38 -0.74 31.37
C LEU A 773 -19.51 -0.06 30.58
N GLU A 774 -20.77 -0.29 30.94
CA GLU A 774 -21.92 0.43 30.34
C GLU A 774 -21.89 1.94 30.63
N ILE A 775 -21.38 2.35 31.79
CA ILE A 775 -21.12 3.76 32.14
C ILE A 775 -19.89 4.30 31.39
N TYR A 776 -18.86 3.48 31.18
CA TYR A 776 -17.67 3.85 30.42
C TYR A 776 -17.98 4.12 28.94
N ASP A 777 -18.72 3.22 28.30
CA ASP A 777 -19.17 3.35 26.91
C ASP A 777 -20.14 4.54 26.73
N ALA A 778 -20.92 4.88 27.77
CA ALA A 778 -21.75 6.08 27.84
C ALA A 778 -20.95 7.36 28.16
N ASP A 779 -19.97 7.67 27.30
CA ASP A 779 -19.05 8.82 27.39
C ASP A 779 -18.46 9.02 28.81
N LYS A 780 -18.00 7.90 29.40
CA LYS A 780 -17.32 7.83 30.71
C LYS A 780 -18.10 8.36 31.92
N THR A 781 -19.33 8.84 31.73
CA THR A 781 -20.07 9.63 32.73
C THR A 781 -21.50 9.14 32.93
N GLY A 782 -22.06 8.37 31.99
CA GLY A 782 -23.47 7.93 32.02
C GLY A 782 -24.47 9.09 31.94
N ARG A 783 -24.07 10.26 31.43
CA ARG A 783 -24.87 11.50 31.40
C ARG A 783 -24.87 12.10 30.00
N ILE A 784 -26.00 12.66 29.59
CA ILE A 784 -26.11 13.40 28.33
C ILE A 784 -25.28 14.68 28.42
N ASP A 785 -24.45 14.92 27.40
CA ASP A 785 -23.69 16.16 27.23
C ASP A 785 -24.39 17.05 26.19
N PHE A 786 -25.01 18.14 26.66
CA PHE A 786 -25.72 19.10 25.82
C PHE A 786 -24.82 20.15 25.18
N ALA A 787 -23.51 20.15 25.48
CA ALA A 787 -22.52 21.02 24.83
C ALA A 787 -21.85 20.35 23.61
N LEU A 788 -21.98 19.03 23.46
CA LEU A 788 -21.28 18.21 22.46
C LEU A 788 -21.50 18.70 21.02
N GLU A 789 -20.41 18.99 20.32
CA GLU A 789 -20.45 19.56 18.96
C GLU A 789 -21.14 18.64 17.94
N SER A 790 -20.85 17.34 17.99
CA SER A 790 -21.47 16.35 17.09
C SER A 790 -22.96 16.09 17.36
N ALA A 791 -23.50 16.64 18.45
CA ALA A 791 -24.93 16.66 18.74
C ALA A 791 -25.60 18.01 18.40
N GLY A 792 -24.85 19.01 17.95
CA GLY A 792 -25.35 20.36 17.60
C GLY A 792 -24.90 21.49 18.54
N GLY A 793 -24.03 21.22 19.52
CA GLY A 793 -23.39 22.29 20.32
C GLY A 793 -22.42 23.13 19.48
N LEU A 794 -22.21 24.39 19.85
CA LEU A 794 -21.39 25.33 19.06
C LEU A 794 -20.66 26.34 19.96
N ILE A 795 -19.40 26.66 19.65
CA ILE A 795 -18.71 27.80 20.27
C ILE A 795 -19.14 29.09 19.58
N LEU A 796 -19.69 30.02 20.36
CA LEU A 796 -20.16 31.33 19.86
C LEU A 796 -19.08 32.42 19.97
N SER A 797 -18.29 32.41 21.05
CA SER A 797 -17.29 33.46 21.32
C SER A 797 -16.26 32.99 22.34
N THR A 798 -15.06 33.55 22.29
CA THR A 798 -14.01 33.43 23.31
C THR A 798 -13.87 34.67 24.19
N ARG A 799 -14.75 35.67 24.03
CA ARG A 799 -14.50 37.05 24.51
C ARG A 799 -13.09 37.50 24.07
N ASP A 800 -12.34 38.18 24.92
CA ASP A 800 -10.98 38.66 24.69
C ASP A 800 -9.88 37.58 24.85
N THR A 801 -10.24 36.29 24.93
CA THR A 801 -9.30 35.20 25.25
C THR A 801 -8.40 34.83 24.07
N GLU A 802 -7.12 35.23 24.15
CA GLU A 802 -6.10 34.91 23.13
C GLU A 802 -5.74 33.42 23.14
N THR A 803 -6.06 32.71 22.07
CA THR A 803 -5.67 31.30 21.86
C THR A 803 -4.16 31.19 21.72
N TYR A 804 -3.55 30.24 22.44
CA TYR A 804 -2.10 30.08 22.55
C TYR A 804 -1.64 28.82 21.81
N PRO A 805 -0.70 28.91 20.84
CA PRO A 805 -0.41 27.83 19.88
C PRO A 805 0.42 26.66 20.43
N ALA A 806 0.93 26.72 21.67
CA ALA A 806 1.96 25.77 22.12
C ALA A 806 1.46 24.36 22.49
N CYS A 807 0.16 24.15 22.70
CA CYS A 807 -0.40 22.81 22.97
C CYS A 807 -0.99 22.13 21.72
N GLY A 808 -1.10 22.86 20.59
CA GLY A 808 -1.47 22.28 19.31
C GLY A 808 -0.38 21.35 18.76
N GLN A 809 -0.77 20.30 18.03
CA GLN A 809 0.22 19.43 17.39
C GLN A 809 1.00 20.23 16.34
N THR A 810 2.30 20.41 16.58
CA THR A 810 3.19 20.92 15.54
C THR A 810 3.30 19.87 14.43
N MET A 811 2.72 20.13 13.26
CA MET A 811 2.89 19.25 12.08
C MET A 811 4.33 19.34 11.58
N LYS A 812 5.20 18.54 12.19
CA LYS A 812 6.64 18.50 11.95
C LYS A 812 6.98 17.61 10.75
N LEU A 813 6.64 18.07 9.55
CA LEU A 813 7.04 17.42 8.31
C LEU A 813 8.58 17.40 8.22
N PHE A 814 9.19 16.21 8.27
CA PHE A 814 10.65 16.04 8.35
C PHE A 814 11.32 16.79 9.52
N GLY A 815 10.59 17.01 10.63
CA GLY A 815 11.10 17.64 11.85
C GLY A 815 10.96 19.17 11.92
N LEU A 816 10.64 19.84 10.80
CA LEU A 816 10.36 21.29 10.77
C LEU A 816 8.86 21.56 10.88
N SER A 817 8.50 22.58 11.65
CA SER A 817 7.11 23.02 11.87
C SER A 817 6.51 23.60 10.59
N VAL A 818 5.71 22.81 9.85
CA VAL A 818 5.06 23.27 8.60
C VAL A 818 3.74 23.99 8.90
N CYS A 819 2.93 23.44 9.79
CA CYS A 819 1.83 24.14 10.43
C CYS A 819 1.92 23.91 11.95
N HIS A 820 1.57 24.93 12.73
CA HIS A 820 1.08 24.69 14.08
C HIS A 820 -0.41 24.39 13.90
N GLN A 821 -0.83 23.17 14.25
CA GLN A 821 -2.25 22.83 14.25
C GLN A 821 -2.84 23.34 15.55
N ASP A 822 -3.13 24.64 15.57
CA ASP A 822 -3.70 25.30 16.73
C ASP A 822 -5.11 24.76 16.98
N ASN A 823 -5.30 24.11 18.12
CA ASN A 823 -6.59 23.56 18.50
C ASN A 823 -7.57 24.71 18.73
N SER A 824 -8.55 24.84 17.83
CA SER A 824 -9.64 25.79 17.95
C SER A 824 -10.35 25.66 19.30
N PRO A 825 -10.94 26.74 19.85
CA PRO A 825 -11.86 26.68 21.00
C PRO A 825 -12.91 25.55 20.94
N ARG A 826 -13.31 25.15 19.73
CA ARG A 826 -14.17 23.99 19.44
C ARG A 826 -13.72 22.68 20.10
N ALA A 827 -12.42 22.50 20.35
CA ALA A 827 -11.88 21.32 21.02
C ALA A 827 -12.57 21.03 22.37
N VAL A 828 -12.95 22.07 23.14
CA VAL A 828 -13.55 21.89 24.48
C VAL A 828 -14.94 21.23 24.44
N ILE A 829 -15.57 21.11 23.28
CA ILE A 829 -16.86 20.44 23.06
C ILE A 829 -16.77 19.25 22.08
N GLN A 830 -15.57 18.81 21.74
CA GLN A 830 -15.30 17.63 20.91
C GLN A 830 -14.93 16.41 21.75
N THR A 831 -14.92 15.22 21.16
CA THR A 831 -14.62 13.96 21.88
C THR A 831 -13.12 13.65 21.99
N GLY A 832 -12.24 14.48 21.41
CA GLY A 832 -10.79 14.34 21.50
C GLY A 832 -10.27 14.76 22.88
N VAL A 833 -9.50 13.88 23.52
CA VAL A 833 -8.92 14.09 24.87
C VAL A 833 -7.54 13.44 25.05
N LEU A 834 -6.85 13.12 23.95
CA LEU A 834 -5.45 12.68 23.97
C LEU A 834 -4.53 13.90 24.21
N PRO A 835 -3.33 13.71 24.79
CA PRO A 835 -2.38 14.81 25.04
C PRO A 835 -2.11 15.66 23.78
N GLY A 836 -2.42 16.96 23.86
CA GLY A 836 -2.34 17.89 22.73
C GLY A 836 -3.59 17.99 21.84
N GLU A 837 -4.74 17.49 22.29
CA GLU A 837 -6.07 17.72 21.67
C GLU A 837 -6.91 18.82 22.38
N CYS A 838 -6.35 19.50 23.39
CA CYS A 838 -7.02 20.57 24.14
C CYS A 838 -7.01 21.93 23.44
N TRP A 839 -8.00 22.79 23.75
CA TRP A 839 -7.86 24.23 23.51
C TRP A 839 -6.90 24.83 24.56
N SER A 840 -5.86 25.51 24.09
CA SER A 840 -4.92 26.25 24.93
C SER A 840 -5.07 27.76 24.73
N PHE A 841 -5.09 28.52 25.82
CA PHE A 841 -5.10 29.99 25.82
C PHE A 841 -4.01 30.57 26.72
N LYS A 842 -3.68 31.84 26.49
CA LYS A 842 -2.54 32.55 27.08
C LYS A 842 -2.81 32.97 28.53
N GLY A 843 -1.84 32.77 29.42
CA GLY A 843 -1.98 33.08 30.84
C GLY A 843 -2.92 32.13 31.60
N SER A 844 -3.41 32.59 32.76
CA SER A 844 -4.21 31.82 33.73
C SER A 844 -5.73 32.09 33.69
N GLU A 845 -6.16 33.09 32.93
CA GLU A 845 -7.55 33.57 32.87
C GLU A 845 -8.08 33.53 31.44
N GLY A 846 -9.35 33.17 31.27
CA GLY A 846 -9.96 33.03 29.95
C GLY A 846 -11.42 32.60 29.98
N ALA A 847 -12.15 32.87 28.90
CA ALA A 847 -13.59 32.61 28.79
C ALA A 847 -13.97 31.97 27.46
N VAL A 848 -15.02 31.15 27.46
CA VAL A 848 -15.63 30.60 26.25
C VAL A 848 -17.15 30.50 26.40
N VAL A 849 -17.86 30.98 25.38
CA VAL A 849 -19.32 31.01 25.27
C VAL A 849 -19.76 29.87 24.35
N ILE A 850 -20.63 29.00 24.86
CA ILE A 850 -21.04 27.73 24.25
C ILE A 850 -22.56 27.73 24.10
N GLN A 851 -23.05 27.58 22.88
CA GLN A 851 -24.43 27.23 22.59
C GLN A 851 -24.64 25.72 22.83
N LEU A 852 -25.71 25.40 23.55
CA LEU A 852 -26.16 24.04 23.80
C LEU A 852 -27.13 23.59 22.70
N VAL A 853 -27.32 22.27 22.58
CA VAL A 853 -28.25 21.63 21.64
C VAL A 853 -29.73 22.07 21.82
N GLY A 854 -30.08 22.70 22.95
CA GLY A 854 -31.39 23.32 23.16
C GLY A 854 -31.49 24.00 24.53
N HIS A 855 -32.71 24.33 24.96
CA HIS A 855 -32.94 24.95 26.27
C HIS A 855 -32.87 23.91 27.42
N VAL A 856 -31.75 23.89 28.14
CA VAL A 856 -31.46 22.93 29.21
C VAL A 856 -31.67 23.55 30.59
N LEU A 857 -32.41 22.86 31.46
CA LEU A 857 -32.39 23.10 32.90
C LEU A 857 -31.13 22.44 33.47
N ILE A 858 -30.05 23.21 33.59
CA ILE A 858 -28.71 22.71 33.90
C ILE A 858 -28.64 22.22 35.35
N SER A 859 -28.16 20.99 35.55
CA SER A 859 -27.97 20.36 36.86
C SER A 859 -26.51 20.23 37.26
N GLY A 860 -25.57 20.24 36.31
CA GLY A 860 -24.16 20.10 36.58
C GLY A 860 -23.27 20.14 35.34
N PHE A 861 -21.97 20.03 35.57
CA PHE A 861 -20.91 20.11 34.56
C PHE A 861 -19.91 18.98 34.79
N SER A 862 -19.26 18.49 33.73
CA SER A 862 -18.03 17.71 33.90
C SER A 862 -16.87 18.36 33.16
N LEU A 863 -15.77 18.61 33.86
CA LEU A 863 -14.52 19.13 33.28
C LEU A 863 -13.51 17.97 33.19
N GLU A 864 -12.87 17.81 32.03
CA GLU A 864 -11.89 16.76 31.76
C GLU A 864 -10.51 17.37 31.47
N HIS A 865 -9.45 16.75 32.01
CA HIS A 865 -8.04 17.04 31.72
C HIS A 865 -7.21 15.74 31.74
N ILE A 866 -6.13 15.70 30.95
CA ILE A 866 -5.24 14.52 30.91
C ILE A 866 -4.63 14.20 32.28
N SER A 867 -4.50 12.91 32.58
CA SER A 867 -3.82 12.44 33.78
C SER A 867 -2.31 12.68 33.67
N PRO A 868 -1.59 13.01 34.76
CA PRO A 868 -0.12 13.01 34.78
C PRO A 868 0.51 11.72 34.24
N LYS A 869 -0.18 10.57 34.39
CA LYS A 869 0.26 9.25 33.91
C LYS A 869 0.30 9.10 32.38
N VAL A 870 -0.31 10.02 31.62
CA VAL A 870 -0.26 10.07 30.15
C VAL A 870 0.38 11.34 29.61
N SER A 871 0.83 12.26 30.47
CA SER A 871 1.63 13.42 30.07
C SER A 871 3.07 12.97 29.79
N ILE A 872 3.62 13.35 28.63
CA ILE A 872 4.97 12.94 28.19
C ILE A 872 6.07 13.49 29.13
N THR A 873 5.83 14.65 29.75
CA THR A 873 6.71 15.27 30.75
C THR A 873 6.30 14.96 32.19
N GLY A 874 5.16 14.27 32.40
CA GLY A 874 4.47 14.19 33.69
C GLY A 874 3.79 15.49 34.13
N GLU A 875 4.08 16.63 33.49
CA GLU A 875 3.57 17.93 33.88
C GLU A 875 2.11 18.13 33.42
N THR A 876 1.34 18.79 34.28
CA THR A 876 -0.08 19.13 34.11
C THR A 876 -0.41 20.49 34.76
N SER A 877 0.59 21.34 34.99
CA SER A 877 0.48 22.69 35.61
C SER A 877 -0.46 23.63 34.84
N ASN A 878 -0.66 23.34 33.56
CA ASN A 878 -1.55 24.03 32.62
C ASN A 878 -3.03 23.65 32.77
N ALA A 879 -3.38 22.68 33.61
CA ALA A 879 -4.77 22.38 33.92
C ALA A 879 -5.46 23.61 34.57
N PRO A 880 -6.71 23.94 34.19
CA PRO A 880 -7.48 24.96 34.90
C PRO A 880 -7.61 24.59 36.38
N ARG A 881 -7.73 25.59 37.24
CA ARG A 881 -7.94 25.42 38.67
C ARG A 881 -9.25 26.07 39.06
N ASP A 882 -9.28 27.35 39.41
CA ASP A 882 -10.49 28.03 39.84
C ASP A 882 -11.29 28.48 38.61
N PHE A 883 -12.57 28.10 38.52
CA PHE A 883 -13.44 28.42 37.40
C PHE A 883 -14.88 28.70 37.84
N SER A 884 -15.70 29.19 36.91
CA SER A 884 -17.13 29.44 37.11
C SER A 884 -17.90 29.22 35.83
N VAL A 885 -19.16 28.82 35.94
CA VAL A 885 -20.06 28.68 34.78
C VAL A 885 -21.28 29.58 34.96
N TRP A 886 -21.69 30.22 33.87
CA TRP A 886 -22.77 31.19 33.83
C TRP A 886 -23.79 30.79 32.75
N GLY A 887 -25.08 31.01 32.97
CA GLY A 887 -26.12 30.90 31.95
C GLY A 887 -26.41 32.26 31.33
N LEU A 888 -26.36 32.37 29.99
CA LEU A 888 -26.55 33.62 29.25
C LEU A 888 -27.91 33.65 28.54
N LYS A 889 -28.46 34.85 28.31
CA LYS A 889 -29.68 35.03 27.49
C LYS A 889 -29.38 35.08 25.98
N ASN A 890 -28.23 35.61 25.61
CA ASN A 890 -27.70 35.72 24.24
C ASN A 890 -26.16 35.73 24.29
N ALA A 891 -25.48 35.70 23.14
CA ALA A 891 -24.02 35.62 23.08
C ALA A 891 -23.32 36.80 23.79
N ASP A 892 -23.89 38.00 23.67
CA ASP A 892 -23.30 39.26 24.17
C ASP A 892 -23.75 39.63 25.59
N ASP A 893 -24.47 38.74 26.29
CA ASP A 893 -24.95 38.98 27.66
C ASP A 893 -23.75 39.10 28.61
N THR A 894 -23.52 40.31 29.12
CA THR A 894 -22.49 40.63 30.12
C THR A 894 -22.98 40.42 31.55
N ASN A 895 -24.28 40.18 31.77
CA ASN A 895 -24.91 40.03 33.08
C ASN A 895 -25.65 38.69 33.17
N GLY A 896 -24.90 37.62 32.88
CA GLY A 896 -25.36 36.24 32.96
C GLY A 896 -25.67 35.77 34.39
N TYR A 897 -26.42 34.67 34.49
CA TYR A 897 -26.76 34.04 35.76
C TYR A 897 -25.63 33.09 36.21
N LEU A 898 -24.95 33.40 37.32
CA LEU A 898 -23.91 32.54 37.88
C LEU A 898 -24.52 31.20 38.34
N LEU A 899 -24.15 30.09 37.69
CA LEU A 899 -24.58 28.73 38.06
C LEU A 899 -23.69 28.13 39.17
N GLY A 900 -22.43 28.57 39.28
CA GLY A 900 -21.56 28.31 40.43
C GLY A 900 -20.08 28.60 40.17
N LYS A 901 -19.28 28.51 41.23
CA LYS A 901 -17.80 28.63 41.23
C LYS A 901 -17.18 27.35 41.78
N TYR A 902 -16.15 26.85 41.12
CA TYR A 902 -15.58 25.53 41.34
C TYR A 902 -14.04 25.58 41.27
N ALA A 903 -13.37 24.57 41.82
CA ALA A 903 -11.94 24.38 41.66
C ALA A 903 -11.67 22.96 41.14
N TYR A 904 -10.89 22.84 40.07
CA TYR A 904 -10.47 21.57 39.49
C TYR A 904 -9.21 21.05 40.18
N ASP A 905 -9.30 19.84 40.74
CA ASP A 905 -8.22 19.18 41.44
C ASP A 905 -7.32 18.41 40.45
N ASN A 906 -6.18 18.98 40.11
CA ASN A 906 -5.23 18.33 39.20
C ASN A 906 -4.52 17.08 39.79
N SER A 907 -4.72 16.76 41.08
CA SER A 907 -4.30 15.48 41.69
C SER A 907 -5.38 14.39 41.65
N GLY A 908 -6.63 14.77 41.36
CA GLY A 908 -7.81 13.91 41.35
C GLY A 908 -8.00 13.10 40.04
N PRO A 909 -9.21 12.56 39.81
CA PRO A 909 -9.53 11.84 38.57
C PRO A 909 -9.55 12.80 37.37
N SER A 910 -9.20 12.29 36.18
CA SER A 910 -9.17 13.07 34.93
C SER A 910 -10.52 13.67 34.49
N ILE A 911 -11.64 13.20 35.06
CA ILE A 911 -12.98 13.77 34.82
C ILE A 911 -13.57 14.07 36.19
N GLN A 912 -14.00 15.32 36.39
CA GLN A 912 -14.59 15.77 37.65
C GLN A 912 -15.96 16.38 37.37
N TYR A 913 -16.97 15.90 38.11
CA TYR A 913 -18.34 16.36 38.01
C TYR A 913 -18.66 17.38 39.12
N TYR A 914 -19.37 18.43 38.74
CA TYR A 914 -19.74 19.55 39.60
C TYR A 914 -21.26 19.74 39.54
N GLU A 915 -21.95 19.62 40.68
CA GLU A 915 -23.38 19.98 40.75
C GLU A 915 -23.53 21.51 40.81
N VAL A 916 -24.57 22.01 40.14
CA VAL A 916 -24.93 23.43 40.15
C VAL A 916 -25.23 23.92 41.57
N GLN A 917 -24.42 24.88 42.04
CA GLN A 917 -24.59 25.55 43.34
C GLN A 917 -25.84 26.44 43.36
N ASN A 918 -25.99 27.29 42.34
CA ASN A 918 -27.11 28.21 42.21
C ASN A 918 -28.14 27.62 41.24
N LYS A 919 -29.07 26.82 41.77
CA LYS A 919 -30.02 26.04 40.96
C LYS A 919 -30.97 26.96 40.19
N PRO A 920 -30.91 27.00 38.83
CA PRO A 920 -31.64 27.98 38.06
C PRO A 920 -33.13 27.64 37.98
N THR A 921 -33.99 28.66 38.02
CA THR A 921 -35.44 28.53 37.80
C THR A 921 -35.83 28.61 36.32
N LYS A 922 -34.84 28.75 35.42
CA LYS A 922 -35.02 28.90 33.97
C LYS A 922 -34.02 28.01 33.22
N ALA A 923 -34.41 27.56 32.04
CA ALA A 923 -33.56 26.78 31.15
C ALA A 923 -32.72 27.71 30.25
N PHE A 924 -31.44 27.37 30.06
CA PHE A 924 -30.50 28.13 29.24
C PHE A 924 -30.12 27.34 27.98
N SER A 925 -29.98 28.03 26.85
CA SER A 925 -29.44 27.49 25.60
C SER A 925 -28.01 27.98 25.31
N ILE A 926 -27.48 28.90 26.13
CA ILE A 926 -26.11 29.40 26.04
C ILE A 926 -25.50 29.40 27.45
N VAL A 927 -24.26 28.92 27.57
CA VAL A 927 -23.46 29.00 28.80
C VAL A 927 -22.12 29.68 28.53
N GLU A 928 -21.53 30.26 29.57
CA GLU A 928 -20.19 30.82 29.53
C GLU A 928 -19.33 30.18 30.64
N LEU A 929 -18.26 29.49 30.23
CA LEU A 929 -17.21 29.01 31.12
C LEU A 929 -16.18 30.15 31.28
N LYS A 930 -15.84 30.51 32.52
CA LYS A 930 -14.74 31.43 32.85
C LYS A 930 -13.74 30.73 33.76
N ILE A 931 -12.50 30.65 33.33
CA ILE A 931 -11.36 30.21 34.13
C ILE A 931 -10.73 31.46 34.77
N HIS A 932 -10.49 31.39 36.09
CA HIS A 932 -9.88 32.46 36.89
C HIS A 932 -8.44 32.13 37.32
N SER A 933 -8.06 30.86 37.32
CA SER A 933 -6.70 30.43 37.64
C SER A 933 -6.37 29.07 37.02
N ASN A 934 -5.08 28.71 37.03
CA ASN A 934 -4.58 27.39 36.63
C ASN A 934 -3.70 26.77 37.73
N ASN A 935 -3.16 25.57 37.48
CA ASN A 935 -2.33 24.83 38.42
C ASN A 935 -0.84 25.21 38.39
N GLY A 936 -0.52 26.48 38.10
CA GLY A 936 0.80 27.07 38.26
C GLY A 936 1.58 27.35 36.96
N ASN A 937 1.01 27.09 35.79
CA ASN A 937 1.68 27.38 34.52
C ASN A 937 1.63 28.88 34.20
N GLN A 938 2.80 29.53 34.15
CA GLN A 938 2.91 30.98 33.91
C GLN A 938 2.64 31.40 32.46
N ILE A 939 2.51 30.46 31.53
CA ILE A 939 2.49 30.72 30.09
C ILE A 939 1.09 30.52 29.50
N CYS A 940 0.41 29.42 29.86
CA CYS A 940 -0.87 29.05 29.27
C CYS A 940 -1.73 28.14 30.14
N THR A 941 -3.02 28.09 29.81
CA THR A 941 -4.00 27.20 30.41
C THR A 941 -4.65 26.35 29.32
N CYS A 942 -4.94 25.08 29.62
CA CYS A 942 -5.36 24.08 28.67
C CYS A 942 -6.67 23.40 29.11
N VAL A 943 -7.74 23.56 28.33
CA VAL A 943 -9.03 22.91 28.57
C VAL A 943 -9.20 21.79 27.55
N TYR A 944 -9.27 20.53 28.00
CA TYR A 944 -9.49 19.39 27.10
C TYR A 944 -10.96 19.29 26.71
N ARG A 945 -11.87 19.12 27.68
CA ARG A 945 -13.31 19.07 27.41
C ARG A 945 -14.14 19.57 28.59
N ILE A 946 -15.21 20.32 28.30
CA ILE A 946 -16.31 20.59 29.22
C ILE A 946 -17.59 19.95 28.69
N ARG A 947 -18.31 19.25 29.57
CA ARG A 947 -19.64 18.69 29.34
C ARG A 947 -20.68 19.46 30.13
N VAL A 948 -21.86 19.66 29.56
CA VAL A 948 -22.99 20.34 30.24
C VAL A 948 -24.16 19.38 30.42
N HIS A 949 -24.59 19.19 31.66
CA HIS A 949 -25.58 18.18 32.05
C HIS A 949 -26.83 18.84 32.65
N GLY A 950 -28.00 18.27 32.37
CA GLY A 950 -29.28 18.78 32.86
C GLY A 950 -30.46 18.05 32.22
N THR A 951 -31.62 18.69 32.21
CA THR A 951 -32.83 18.19 31.55
C THR A 951 -33.27 19.16 30.46
N LEU A 952 -33.44 18.67 29.23
CA LEU A 952 -33.98 19.48 28.12
C LEU A 952 -35.45 19.85 28.38
N ARG A 953 -35.82 21.12 28.19
CA ARG A 953 -37.21 21.56 28.36
C ARG A 953 -38.00 21.31 27.07
N SER A 954 -38.96 20.40 27.11
CA SER A 954 -39.68 19.89 25.94
C SER A 954 -40.77 20.84 25.40
N HIS A 955 -40.35 21.91 24.73
CA HIS A 955 -41.06 22.61 23.66
C HIS A 955 -39.99 23.20 22.73
N GLU A 956 -40.31 23.36 21.43
CA GLU A 956 -39.35 23.79 20.38
C GLU A 956 -38.23 22.76 20.10
N LEU A 957 -38.63 21.64 19.47
CA LEU A 957 -37.74 20.71 18.75
C LEU A 957 -38.12 20.55 17.27
N ASP A 958 -39.00 21.43 16.77
CA ASP A 958 -39.27 21.56 15.34
C ASP A 958 -38.15 22.39 14.67
N TYR A 959 -37.73 22.00 13.47
CA TYR A 959 -36.69 22.66 12.65
C TYR A 959 -35.21 22.54 13.08
N VAL A 960 -34.71 21.31 13.23
CA VAL A 960 -33.38 20.97 12.66
C VAL A 960 -33.48 19.68 11.84
N ASN A 961 -33.54 19.81 10.51
CA ASN A 961 -33.36 18.67 9.61
C ASN A 961 -31.87 18.30 9.56
N VAL A 962 -31.55 17.06 9.92
CA VAL A 962 -30.20 16.50 9.72
C VAL A 962 -29.96 16.27 8.22
N ARG A 963 -28.80 16.69 7.72
CA ARG A 963 -28.26 16.40 6.38
C ARG A 963 -26.94 15.66 6.51
#